data_AF-A0A261BGD4-F1
#
_entry.id   AF-A0A261BGD4-F1
#
_cell.length_a   1.000
_cell.length_b   1.000
_cell.length_c   1.000
_cell.angle_alpha   90.00
_cell.angle_beta   90.00
_cell.angle_gamma   90.00
#
_symmetry.space_group_name_H-M   'P 1'
#
loop_
_entity.id
_entity.type
_entity.pdbx_description
1 polymer ?
#
loop_
_entity_poly.entity_id
_entity_poly.type
_entity_poly.pdbx_seq_one_letter_code
_entity_poly.pdbx_strand_id
1 'polypeptide(L)'
;MSRVLFLLAVAVGLVLCHVSPPMVNGRPREGLVASASDPEGPVSEDKYMVYSEIDQAVDHFANTTSATWRQRYQYNSKFYNKTVGYVFLMLGGEGSINGTNGDKWVRHEAETMMVWAAEFGAGAFQVEHRFYGSKAYSPIGDQTTESLKLLTIDQALADIKEFIKQMNALYFPNDKPIWITFGGSYPGSLSAFFRETYPEMTAGAVSSSSAVHVFVDYYGYAINTEKTYRTVSDSCGNVIKTAFQQMQKKAYNGPDSRELLKKTFNLCDSFDENNLSKSIQFFFQNVYGYFQGINQYTGDNRNNATRSGLGVPGACNILNNATLGDEITRVIAVMSWYDSWYPPSATGCRPNSYTSFIQYYSDTTMPDDDRISTRSWIWQTCTELGYYQTTDGGNGGIFGSTVPLDFFADQCLDLFGPEYTLDNTFKLIDQVRTKYGGADAYRGTNVCFPNGSFDPWQDLGHKANNTNNNVDSWLIDGTAHCADMYPARDSDKQSLKDARRRIHDHLSRWLSDAQSIRQGNSVVSSPLFGMKFAILLAAVCSVALAQNPGTDNCVSSQFQACNSQLGDFWRVDTTTAWKDLGSLDRITQSLLLTPYTIDSWINVCNGFSSFYGCLGQAQIRNCLGTVGLVGSGLALSDAYAYQGFMADWDFKCGVGFWTMYERQVLTTCIESTYVNYQQETAAALQTYTTATTQDPNNACKYAQNLMNAWQTTFQKGPCRTVNPAQAGWFGCQSAREWSNAQFKHCKHTTTCASPATVDPVTRVNAETGKTEYQTLPFYEIVNDKAVIAQEAAWISE
;
A
#
# COMPACT_ATOMS: atom_id res chain seq x y z
N MET A 1 -61.28 3.18 -23.19
CA MET A 1 -60.01 3.88 -23.51
C MET A 1 -59.26 4.11 -22.20
N SER A 2 -57.97 3.78 -22.15
CA SER A 2 -56.89 4.20 -21.21
C SER A 2 -57.14 4.37 -19.70
N ARG A 3 -56.20 4.13 -18.78
CA ARG A 3 -54.86 3.47 -18.69
C ARG A 3 -54.63 3.33 -17.17
N VAL A 4 -54.40 2.14 -16.60
CA VAL A 4 -53.07 1.54 -16.38
C VAL A 4 -52.01 2.54 -15.86
N LEU A 5 -51.82 2.58 -14.53
CA LEU A 5 -50.54 2.89 -13.84
C LEU A 5 -50.72 2.83 -12.30
N PHE A 6 -50.90 1.62 -11.75
CA PHE A 6 -50.82 1.36 -10.30
C PHE A 6 -50.58 -0.13 -10.02
N LEU A 7 -49.38 -0.62 -10.34
CA LEU A 7 -48.90 -1.96 -9.98
C LEU A 7 -47.37 -1.98 -10.08
N LEU A 8 -46.72 -2.69 -9.15
CA LEU A 8 -45.31 -3.10 -9.22
C LEU A 8 -44.25 -1.98 -9.10
N ALA A 9 -44.40 -1.08 -8.13
CA ALA A 9 -43.24 -0.71 -7.32
C ALA A 9 -42.92 -1.89 -6.37
N VAL A 10 -42.44 -3.00 -6.93
CA VAL A 10 -41.88 -4.08 -6.12
C VAL A 10 -40.68 -3.49 -5.41
N ALA A 11 -40.71 -3.56 -4.08
CA ALA A 11 -39.55 -3.24 -3.26
C ALA A 11 -38.46 -4.30 -3.49
N VAL A 12 -37.76 -4.19 -4.62
CA VAL A 12 -36.36 -4.62 -4.75
C VAL A 12 -35.53 -3.58 -3.99
N GLY A 13 -35.79 -3.48 -2.69
CA GLY A 13 -34.74 -3.19 -1.75
C GLY A 13 -33.81 -4.37 -1.85
N LEU A 14 -32.79 -4.26 -2.71
CA LEU A 14 -31.61 -5.09 -2.62
C LEU A 14 -31.14 -4.97 -1.18
N VAL A 15 -31.38 -6.01 -0.39
CA VAL A 15 -30.61 -6.27 0.81
C VAL A 15 -29.19 -6.45 0.29
N LEU A 16 -28.43 -5.35 0.29
CA LEU A 16 -27.06 -5.32 -0.17
C LEU A 16 -26.29 -6.27 0.75
N CYS A 17 -26.06 -7.50 0.27
CA CYS A 17 -25.13 -8.43 0.88
C CYS A 17 -23.85 -7.65 1.18
N HIS A 18 -23.39 -7.63 2.43
CA HIS A 18 -22.16 -6.92 2.79
C HIS A 18 -21.04 -7.35 1.84
N VAL A 19 -20.62 -6.47 0.93
CA VAL A 19 -19.68 -6.82 -0.16
C VAL A 19 -18.22 -6.82 0.32
N SER A 20 -17.99 -6.28 1.51
CA SER A 20 -16.68 -5.99 2.08
C SER A 20 -15.90 -7.27 2.40
N PRO A 21 -14.60 -7.34 2.05
CA PRO A 21 -13.68 -8.34 2.59
C PRO A 21 -13.67 -8.37 4.13
N PRO A 22 -13.10 -9.41 4.77
CA PRO A 22 -12.86 -9.40 6.22
C PRO A 22 -11.85 -8.30 6.63
N MET A 23 -10.91 -7.96 5.75
CA MET A 23 -9.86 -6.96 5.92
C MET A 23 -9.74 -6.12 4.64
N VAL A 24 -9.76 -4.78 4.74
CA VAL A 24 -9.54 -3.86 3.60
C VAL A 24 -8.31 -3.01 3.90
N ASN A 25 -7.24 -3.20 3.14
CA ASN A 25 -5.94 -2.57 3.38
C ASN A 25 -5.51 -2.66 4.88
N GLY A 26 -5.69 -3.83 5.49
CA GLY A 26 -5.31 -4.14 6.88
C GLY A 26 -6.16 -3.47 7.97
N ARG A 27 -7.22 -2.75 7.59
CA ARG A 27 -8.32 -2.35 8.46
C ARG A 27 -9.35 -3.49 8.53
N PRO A 28 -9.74 -3.99 9.72
CA PRO A 28 -10.90 -4.86 9.86
C PRO A 28 -12.20 -4.08 9.68
N ARG A 29 -13.31 -4.76 9.40
CA ARG A 29 -14.65 -4.14 9.51
C ARG A 29 -14.79 -3.44 10.86
N GLU A 30 -15.41 -2.26 10.84
CA GLU A 30 -15.64 -1.37 11.98
C GLU A 30 -14.35 -0.80 12.68
N GLY A 31 -13.15 -1.17 12.22
CA GLY A 31 -11.86 -0.61 12.67
C GLY A 31 -11.40 -1.07 14.06
N LEU A 32 -10.43 -0.38 14.67
CA LEU A 32 -9.99 -0.65 16.06
C LEU A 32 -11.01 -0.23 17.13
N VAL A 33 -11.96 0.61 16.76
CA VAL A 33 -12.98 1.22 17.63
C VAL A 33 -14.11 0.23 17.95
N ALA A 34 -14.14 -0.92 17.26
CA ALA A 34 -15.23 -1.87 17.32
C ALA A 34 -14.82 -3.25 17.84
N SER A 35 -15.34 -3.55 19.01
CA SER A 35 -15.69 -4.89 19.42
C SER A 35 -17.08 -4.80 20.03
N ALA A 36 -18.03 -5.62 19.56
CA ALA A 36 -19.33 -5.75 20.20
C ALA A 36 -19.16 -5.90 21.72
N SER A 37 -20.00 -5.19 22.48
CA SER A 37 -19.92 -5.03 23.95
C SER A 37 -19.50 -6.30 24.71
N ASP A 38 -18.20 -6.41 24.95
CA ASP A 38 -17.61 -7.45 25.79
C ASP A 38 -16.66 -6.81 26.80
N PRO A 39 -17.22 -6.05 27.78
CA PRO A 39 -16.45 -5.44 28.85
C PRO A 39 -15.88 -6.53 29.76
N GLU A 40 -14.59 -6.79 29.65
CA GLU A 40 -13.84 -7.31 30.79
C GLU A 40 -13.78 -6.20 31.84
N GLY A 41 -14.38 -6.40 33.01
CA GLY A 41 -14.33 -5.46 34.13
C GLY A 41 -15.38 -4.34 34.13
N PRO A 42 -15.22 -3.34 35.00
CA PRO A 42 -16.21 -2.29 35.19
C PRO A 42 -16.24 -1.28 34.04
N VAL A 43 -17.41 -0.67 33.83
CA VAL A 43 -17.62 0.46 32.94
C VAL A 43 -17.98 1.69 33.75
N SER A 44 -17.52 2.87 33.32
CA SER A 44 -17.83 4.12 34.01
C SER A 44 -19.31 4.49 33.89
N GLU A 45 -19.86 4.97 35.00
CA GLU A 45 -21.27 5.37 35.06
C GLU A 45 -21.52 6.64 34.23
N ASP A 46 -22.69 6.72 33.58
CA ASP A 46 -23.01 7.80 32.62
C ASP A 46 -22.89 9.23 33.20
N LYS A 47 -23.03 9.40 34.51
CA LYS A 47 -22.82 10.69 35.21
C LYS A 47 -21.40 11.26 35.05
N TYR A 48 -20.42 10.43 34.68
CA TYR A 48 -19.04 10.83 34.41
C TYR A 48 -18.73 11.02 32.92
N MET A 49 -19.61 10.51 32.05
CA MET A 49 -19.45 10.50 30.60
C MET A 49 -20.11 11.72 29.97
N VAL A 50 -19.39 12.40 29.09
CA VAL A 50 -19.93 13.45 28.21
C VAL A 50 -19.71 13.01 26.77
N TYR A 51 -20.77 13.10 25.97
CA TYR A 51 -20.75 12.95 24.51
C TYR A 51 -21.12 14.29 23.92
N SER A 52 -20.23 14.88 23.12
CA SER A 52 -20.42 16.23 22.62
C SER A 52 -19.62 16.47 21.34
N GLU A 53 -19.65 17.71 20.88
CA GLU A 53 -19.08 18.15 19.61
C GLU A 53 -18.41 19.52 19.79
N ILE A 54 -17.37 19.77 19.01
CA ILE A 54 -16.76 21.10 18.88
C ILE A 54 -16.93 21.65 17.47
N ASP A 55 -16.91 22.97 17.33
CA ASP A 55 -16.76 23.63 16.04
C ASP A 55 -15.29 23.52 15.60
N GLN A 56 -15.07 22.91 14.45
CA GLN A 56 -13.75 22.66 13.88
C GLN A 56 -13.63 23.29 12.50
N ALA A 57 -12.45 23.78 12.11
CA ALA A 57 -12.23 24.29 10.76
C ALA A 57 -12.34 23.18 9.72
N VAL A 58 -13.06 23.45 8.62
CA VAL A 58 -13.14 22.53 7.47
C VAL A 58 -11.75 22.34 6.85
N ASP A 59 -11.02 23.44 6.69
CA ASP A 59 -9.65 23.49 6.19
C ASP A 59 -8.82 24.43 7.08
N HIS A 60 -7.79 23.91 7.75
CA HIS A 60 -6.88 24.66 8.62
C HIS A 60 -5.83 25.48 7.85
N PHE A 61 -5.65 25.22 6.56
CA PHE A 61 -4.58 25.78 5.73
C PHE A 61 -5.10 26.69 4.60
N ALA A 62 -6.43 26.77 4.41
CA ALA A 62 -7.07 27.76 3.56
C ALA A 62 -7.08 29.16 4.21
N ASN A 63 -6.39 30.12 3.59
CA ASN A 63 -6.32 31.51 4.07
C ASN A 63 -7.64 32.32 3.95
N THR A 64 -8.75 31.72 3.48
CA THR A 64 -9.92 32.46 2.97
C THR A 64 -11.29 31.96 3.45
N THR A 65 -11.39 30.83 4.15
CA THR A 65 -12.68 30.23 4.52
C THR A 65 -12.88 30.19 6.04
N SER A 66 -14.00 30.75 6.52
CA SER A 66 -14.45 30.61 7.92
C SER A 66 -15.45 29.44 8.09
N ALA A 67 -15.36 28.41 7.25
CA ALA A 67 -16.27 27.28 7.26
C ALA A 67 -15.92 26.32 8.39
N THR A 68 -16.92 25.92 9.19
CA THR A 68 -16.75 24.96 10.29
C THR A 68 -17.64 23.72 10.14
N TRP A 69 -17.24 22.64 10.81
CA TRP A 69 -17.98 21.40 10.95
C TRP A 69 -17.97 20.93 12.41
N ARG A 70 -18.81 19.93 12.74
CA ARG A 70 -18.93 19.38 14.09
C ARG A 70 -18.05 18.15 14.27
N GLN A 71 -16.94 18.30 14.99
CA GLN A 71 -16.08 17.17 15.36
C GLN A 71 -16.57 16.57 16.68
N ARG A 72 -16.91 15.28 16.69
CA ARG A 72 -17.34 14.58 17.93
C ARG A 72 -16.16 14.33 18.87
N TYR A 73 -16.47 14.36 20.16
CA TYR A 73 -15.60 13.85 21.20
C TYR A 73 -16.40 13.22 22.34
N GLN A 74 -15.67 12.48 23.17
CA GLN A 74 -16.14 11.89 24.39
C GLN A 74 -15.19 12.29 25.53
N TYR A 75 -15.73 12.44 26.73
CA TYR A 75 -14.94 12.75 27.93
C TYR A 75 -15.43 11.92 29.12
N ASN A 76 -14.51 11.27 29.82
CA ASN A 76 -14.72 10.64 31.10
C ASN A 76 -13.98 11.42 32.20
N SER A 77 -14.75 11.97 33.14
CA SER A 77 -14.24 12.74 34.28
C SER A 77 -14.04 11.93 35.57
N LYS A 78 -14.35 10.63 35.59
CA LYS A 78 -14.43 9.80 36.81
C LYS A 78 -13.18 9.84 37.68
N PHE A 79 -12.01 9.82 37.05
CA PHE A 79 -10.72 9.79 37.73
C PHE A 79 -10.00 11.15 37.80
N TYR A 80 -10.59 12.21 37.22
CA TYR A 80 -9.90 13.49 37.09
C TYR A 80 -9.67 14.19 38.44
N ASN A 81 -8.41 14.25 38.86
CA ASN A 81 -7.96 15.00 40.01
C ASN A 81 -7.38 16.36 39.58
N LYS A 82 -8.21 17.41 39.68
CA LYS A 82 -7.83 18.81 39.41
C LYS A 82 -6.59 19.33 40.15
N THR A 83 -6.09 18.65 41.18
CA THR A 83 -4.87 19.06 41.90
C THR A 83 -3.61 18.70 41.10
N VAL A 84 -3.64 17.57 40.39
CA VAL A 84 -2.58 17.16 39.45
C VAL A 84 -2.89 17.63 38.03
N GLY A 85 -4.16 17.72 37.62
CA GLY A 85 -4.54 18.31 36.34
C GLY A 85 -3.94 17.55 35.14
N TYR A 86 -3.94 16.21 35.22
CA TYR A 86 -3.46 15.35 34.14
C TYR A 86 -4.63 14.95 33.22
N VAL A 87 -4.36 14.85 31.92
CA VAL A 87 -5.37 14.50 30.92
C VAL A 87 -4.78 13.54 29.89
N PHE A 88 -5.47 12.44 29.64
CA PHE A 88 -5.13 11.46 28.62
C PHE A 88 -6.09 11.61 27.43
N LEU A 89 -5.55 11.56 26.22
CA LEU A 89 -6.30 11.73 24.98
C LEU A 89 -6.07 10.54 24.05
N MET A 90 -7.09 9.70 23.90
CA MET A 90 -7.15 8.70 22.84
C MET A 90 -7.47 9.38 21.51
N LEU A 91 -6.61 9.19 20.52
CA LEU A 91 -6.85 9.66 19.16
C LEU A 91 -7.75 8.65 18.42
N GLY A 92 -8.83 9.14 17.81
CA GLY A 92 -9.59 8.36 16.83
C GLY A 92 -8.79 8.17 15.53
N GLY A 93 -9.16 7.16 14.76
CA GLY A 93 -8.56 6.86 13.46
C GLY A 93 -9.59 6.27 12.52
N GLU A 94 -9.31 5.08 12.00
CA GLU A 94 -10.03 4.40 10.92
C GLU A 94 -11.43 3.84 11.30
N GLY A 95 -12.19 4.56 12.14
CA GLY A 95 -13.55 4.20 12.55
C GLY A 95 -14.29 5.31 13.32
N SER A 96 -15.60 5.36 13.12
CA SER A 96 -16.56 6.21 13.86
C SER A 96 -16.54 5.94 15.37
N ILE A 97 -16.53 7.00 16.20
CA ILE A 97 -16.61 6.90 17.67
C ILE A 97 -18.06 6.86 18.16
N ASN A 98 -18.99 6.29 17.38
CA ASN A 98 -20.41 6.29 17.73
C ASN A 98 -20.68 5.58 19.07
N GLY A 99 -21.74 5.99 19.77
CA GLY A 99 -22.08 5.49 21.11
C GLY A 99 -22.60 4.06 21.20
N THR A 100 -22.44 3.24 20.16
CA THR A 100 -22.84 1.81 20.19
C THR A 100 -21.71 0.92 20.70
N ASN A 101 -20.46 1.18 20.30
CA ASN A 101 -19.26 0.54 20.87
C ASN A 101 -18.04 1.50 20.92
N GLY A 102 -18.13 2.67 20.27
CA GLY A 102 -16.97 3.51 19.98
C GLY A 102 -16.51 4.41 21.11
N ASP A 103 -16.99 4.19 22.33
CA ASP A 103 -16.53 4.82 23.56
C ASP A 103 -15.71 3.90 24.47
N LYS A 104 -15.46 2.66 24.03
CA LYS A 104 -14.64 1.66 24.73
C LYS A 104 -13.42 2.25 25.42
N TRP A 105 -12.60 3.03 24.70
CA TRP A 105 -11.33 3.56 25.20
C TRP A 105 -11.45 4.54 26.37
N VAL A 106 -12.61 5.16 26.57
CA VAL A 106 -12.86 6.10 27.68
C VAL A 106 -13.92 5.61 28.66
N ARG A 107 -14.78 4.65 28.28
CA ARG A 107 -15.83 4.09 29.14
C ARG A 107 -15.39 2.83 29.90
N HIS A 108 -14.58 1.96 29.28
CA HIS A 108 -14.21 0.67 29.87
C HIS A 108 -12.98 0.83 30.78
N GLU A 109 -13.13 0.60 32.08
CA GLU A 109 -12.10 0.93 33.08
C GLU A 109 -10.92 -0.06 33.10
N ALA A 110 -11.08 -1.22 32.47
CA ALA A 110 -10.02 -2.21 32.32
C ALA A 110 -9.13 -2.00 31.09
N GLU A 111 -9.49 -1.10 30.15
CA GLU A 111 -8.59 -0.72 29.06
C GLU A 111 -7.35 -0.05 29.65
N THR A 112 -6.16 -0.35 29.13
CA THR A 112 -4.91 -0.04 29.85
C THR A 112 -4.71 1.47 30.07
N MET A 113 -5.17 2.32 29.13
CA MET A 113 -5.17 3.79 29.32
C MET A 113 -6.07 4.21 30.51
N MET A 114 -7.22 3.57 30.71
CA MET A 114 -8.16 3.91 31.79
C MET A 114 -7.67 3.41 33.16
N VAL A 115 -6.98 2.26 33.20
CA VAL A 115 -6.27 1.80 34.41
C VAL A 115 -5.23 2.85 34.85
N TRP A 116 -4.43 3.36 33.91
CA TRP A 116 -3.48 4.44 34.20
C TRP A 116 -4.18 5.76 34.52
N ALA A 117 -5.32 6.08 33.91
CA ALA A 117 -6.09 7.29 34.25
C ALA A 117 -6.57 7.26 35.70
N ALA A 118 -7.02 6.09 36.18
CA ALA A 118 -7.37 5.87 37.58
C ALA A 118 -6.17 6.02 38.53
N GLU A 119 -5.01 5.51 38.15
CA GLU A 119 -3.79 5.55 38.95
C GLU A 119 -3.19 6.97 39.06
N PHE A 120 -3.04 7.67 37.93
CA PHE A 120 -2.46 9.02 37.89
C PHE A 120 -3.47 10.13 38.23
N GLY A 121 -4.76 9.80 38.35
CA GLY A 121 -5.83 10.78 38.56
C GLY A 121 -6.09 11.67 37.34
N ALA A 122 -6.03 11.09 36.14
CA ALA A 122 -6.21 11.79 34.88
C ALA A 122 -7.68 11.79 34.41
N GLY A 123 -8.08 12.85 33.70
CA GLY A 123 -9.30 12.84 32.90
C GLY A 123 -9.02 12.18 31.55
N ALA A 124 -9.99 11.47 30.97
CA ALA A 124 -9.79 10.72 29.73
C ALA A 124 -10.71 11.24 28.61
N PHE A 125 -10.12 11.69 27.51
CA PHE A 125 -10.83 12.13 26.30
C PHE A 125 -10.60 11.15 25.15
N GLN A 126 -11.58 11.08 24.25
CA GLN A 126 -11.45 10.47 22.93
C GLN A 126 -12.01 11.43 21.89
N VAL A 127 -11.26 11.69 20.81
CA VAL A 127 -11.67 12.62 19.74
C VAL A 127 -11.84 11.90 18.41
N GLU A 128 -12.90 12.24 17.65
CA GLU A 128 -13.17 11.63 16.36
C GLU A 128 -12.22 12.13 15.27
N HIS A 129 -11.76 11.23 14.40
CA HIS A 129 -11.01 11.60 13.22
C HIS A 129 -11.96 12.15 12.14
N ARG A 130 -11.57 13.25 11.48
CA ARG A 130 -12.31 13.81 10.33
C ARG A 130 -12.59 12.74 9.27
N PHE A 131 -13.77 12.79 8.66
CA PHE A 131 -14.28 11.85 7.64
C PHE A 131 -14.54 10.39 8.09
N TYR A 132 -14.39 10.03 9.37
CA TYR A 132 -14.76 8.69 9.87
C TYR A 132 -16.10 8.66 10.62
N GLY A 133 -16.59 9.82 11.08
CA GLY A 133 -17.94 9.97 11.61
C GLY A 133 -19.02 9.99 10.53
N SER A 134 -20.28 9.87 10.97
CA SER A 134 -21.44 9.94 10.07
C SER A 134 -21.56 11.30 9.38
N LYS A 135 -22.50 11.45 8.43
CA LYS A 135 -22.69 12.68 7.64
C LYS A 135 -22.78 13.99 8.46
N ALA A 136 -23.33 13.95 9.67
CA ALA A 136 -23.42 15.13 10.54
C ALA A 136 -22.06 15.55 11.15
N TYR A 137 -21.07 14.66 11.14
CA TYR A 137 -19.78 14.76 11.82
C TYR A 137 -18.62 14.59 10.83
N SER A 138 -18.77 15.17 9.64
CA SER A 138 -17.80 15.13 8.54
C SER A 138 -17.63 16.54 7.95
N PRO A 139 -16.41 17.00 7.56
CA PRO A 139 -16.15 18.39 7.18
C PRO A 139 -17.09 19.00 6.12
N ILE A 140 -17.51 18.23 5.12
CA ILE A 140 -18.40 18.69 4.03
C ILE A 140 -19.76 17.95 4.05
N GLY A 141 -19.92 16.89 4.85
CA GLY A 141 -21.13 16.06 4.86
C GLY A 141 -21.32 15.19 3.61
N ASP A 142 -20.25 14.89 2.88
CA ASP A 142 -20.18 13.85 1.86
C ASP A 142 -18.77 13.20 1.81
N GLN A 143 -18.61 12.20 0.93
CA GLN A 143 -17.33 11.57 0.62
C GLN A 143 -17.00 11.60 -0.88
N THR A 144 -17.33 12.71 -1.55
CA THR A 144 -16.84 12.94 -2.91
C THR A 144 -15.30 13.01 -2.91
N THR A 145 -14.68 12.67 -4.05
CA THR A 145 -13.23 12.79 -4.25
C THR A 145 -12.72 14.20 -3.90
N GLU A 146 -13.50 15.24 -4.18
CA GLU A 146 -13.12 16.62 -3.86
C GLU A 146 -13.12 16.88 -2.35
N SER A 147 -14.19 16.49 -1.64
CA SER A 147 -14.25 16.61 -0.18
C SER A 147 -13.14 15.82 0.52
N LEU A 148 -12.82 14.62 0.04
CA LEU A 148 -11.77 13.77 0.60
C LEU A 148 -10.36 14.39 0.49
N LYS A 149 -10.12 15.41 -0.34
CA LYS A 149 -8.85 16.17 -0.33
C LYS A 149 -8.59 16.89 1.01
N LEU A 150 -9.61 17.05 1.86
CA LEU A 150 -9.49 17.56 3.22
C LEU A 150 -9.23 16.45 4.27
N LEU A 151 -9.25 15.17 3.87
CA LEU A 151 -8.81 14.03 4.67
C LEU A 151 -7.30 13.86 4.46
N THR A 152 -6.52 14.60 5.26
CA THR A 152 -5.06 14.48 5.32
C THR A 152 -4.56 14.36 6.76
N ILE A 153 -3.38 13.80 6.95
CA ILE A 153 -2.67 13.75 8.24
C ILE A 153 -2.53 15.18 8.78
N ASP A 154 -2.07 16.12 7.96
CA ASP A 154 -1.85 17.52 8.34
C ASP A 154 -3.11 18.17 8.94
N GLN A 155 -4.25 17.95 8.28
CA GLN A 155 -5.55 18.47 8.72
C GLN A 155 -6.01 17.79 10.02
N ALA A 156 -5.80 16.48 10.17
CA ALA A 156 -6.12 15.76 11.40
C ALA A 156 -5.22 16.19 12.59
N LEU A 157 -3.93 16.44 12.37
CA LEU A 157 -3.05 16.99 13.40
C LEU A 157 -3.47 18.40 13.84
N ALA A 158 -3.92 19.23 12.88
CA ALA A 158 -4.45 20.56 13.19
C ALA A 158 -5.79 20.48 13.96
N ASP A 159 -6.66 19.51 13.64
CA ASP A 159 -7.87 19.24 14.41
C ASP A 159 -7.55 18.92 15.88
N ILE A 160 -6.61 18.00 16.13
CA ILE A 160 -6.20 17.60 17.49
C ILE A 160 -5.64 18.80 18.27
N LYS A 161 -4.89 19.68 17.60
CA LYS A 161 -4.36 20.91 18.21
C LYS A 161 -5.49 21.84 18.64
N GLU A 162 -6.46 22.07 17.78
CA GLU A 162 -7.59 22.96 18.06
C GLU A 162 -8.54 22.36 19.11
N PHE A 163 -8.75 21.04 19.06
CA PHE A 163 -9.47 20.27 20.07
C PHE A 163 -8.89 20.49 21.47
N ILE A 164 -7.57 20.32 21.67
CA ILE A 164 -6.93 20.52 22.98
C ILE A 164 -7.13 21.97 23.47
N LYS A 165 -7.04 22.99 22.59
CA LYS A 165 -7.31 24.38 22.99
C LYS A 165 -8.75 24.57 23.48
N GLN A 166 -9.73 24.04 22.74
CA GLN A 166 -11.14 24.17 23.10
C GLN A 166 -11.48 23.40 24.38
N MET A 167 -10.91 22.21 24.59
CA MET A 167 -11.07 21.47 25.85
C MET A 167 -10.43 22.21 27.03
N ASN A 168 -9.27 22.84 26.84
CA ASN A 168 -8.65 23.69 27.85
C ASN A 168 -9.54 24.88 28.22
N ALA A 169 -10.16 25.55 27.25
CA ALA A 169 -11.09 26.64 27.51
C ALA A 169 -12.40 26.19 28.17
N LEU A 170 -12.95 25.03 27.78
CA LEU A 170 -14.25 24.53 28.22
C LEU A 170 -14.21 23.88 29.60
N TYR A 171 -13.24 23.00 29.84
CA TYR A 171 -13.15 22.18 31.06
C TYR A 171 -12.11 22.70 32.06
N PHE A 172 -11.09 23.43 31.59
CA PHE A 172 -9.93 23.81 32.39
C PHE A 172 -9.61 25.33 32.38
N PRO A 173 -10.61 26.25 32.40
CA PRO A 173 -10.42 27.68 32.10
C PRO A 173 -9.48 28.45 33.06
N ASN A 174 -9.17 27.89 34.22
CA ASN A 174 -8.27 28.49 35.23
C ASN A 174 -7.07 27.57 35.56
N ASP A 175 -6.81 26.56 34.74
CA ASP A 175 -5.77 25.54 34.97
C ASP A 175 -4.87 25.39 33.74
N LYS A 176 -3.77 24.65 33.88
CA LYS A 176 -2.86 24.27 32.79
C LYS A 176 -2.73 22.74 32.79
N PRO A 177 -3.71 22.04 32.18
CA PRO A 177 -3.70 20.58 32.14
C PRO A 177 -2.50 20.05 31.37
N ILE A 178 -1.96 18.92 31.83
CA ILE A 178 -0.84 18.22 31.21
C ILE A 178 -1.41 17.07 30.38
N TRP A 179 -1.28 17.17 29.07
CA TRP A 179 -1.85 16.23 28.10
C TRP A 179 -0.85 15.14 27.68
N ILE A 180 -1.30 13.89 27.62
CA ILE A 180 -0.60 12.77 26.95
C ILE A 180 -1.52 12.20 25.88
N THR A 181 -1.01 11.97 24.66
CA THR A 181 -1.76 11.30 23.59
C THR A 181 -1.51 9.80 23.55
N PHE A 182 -2.54 9.04 23.22
CA PHE A 182 -2.53 7.59 23.05
C PHE A 182 -3.14 7.24 21.70
N GLY A 183 -2.64 6.18 21.07
CA GLY A 183 -3.23 5.60 19.86
C GLY A 183 -2.58 4.27 19.49
N GLY A 184 -3.36 3.42 18.83
CA GLY A 184 -2.93 2.17 18.21
C GLY A 184 -3.04 2.25 16.69
N SER A 185 -2.28 1.46 15.91
CA SER A 185 -2.33 1.53 14.42
C SER A 185 -2.03 2.94 13.90
N TYR A 186 -2.77 3.42 12.90
CA TYR A 186 -2.74 4.78 12.38
C TYR A 186 -2.95 5.87 13.46
N PRO A 187 -3.88 5.76 14.43
CA PRO A 187 -3.90 6.60 15.62
C PRO A 187 -2.60 6.65 16.42
N GLY A 188 -1.85 5.54 16.48
CA GLY A 188 -0.51 5.53 17.07
C GLY A 188 0.43 6.43 16.27
N SER A 189 0.45 6.29 14.95
CA SER A 189 1.22 7.16 14.05
C SER A 189 0.81 8.63 14.19
N LEU A 190 -0.48 8.93 14.31
CA LEU A 190 -0.98 10.28 14.61
C LEU A 190 -0.48 10.77 15.97
N SER A 191 -0.43 9.94 17.00
CA SER A 191 0.09 10.29 18.33
C SER A 191 1.57 10.70 18.24
N ALA A 192 2.38 9.93 17.50
CA ALA A 192 3.78 10.26 17.22
C ALA A 192 3.94 11.53 16.35
N PHE A 193 3.20 11.66 15.24
CA PHE A 193 3.27 12.82 14.36
C PHE A 193 2.76 14.09 15.02
N PHE A 194 1.73 14.01 15.87
CA PHE A 194 1.24 15.12 16.69
C PHE A 194 2.30 15.58 17.67
N ARG A 195 2.96 14.64 18.36
CA ARG A 195 4.04 14.95 19.30
C ARG A 195 5.27 15.57 18.62
N GLU A 196 5.57 15.20 17.38
CA GLU A 196 6.63 15.83 16.60
C GLU A 196 6.24 17.23 16.08
N THR A 197 5.01 17.37 15.59
CA THR A 197 4.54 18.61 14.93
C THR A 197 4.16 19.70 15.91
N TYR A 198 3.57 19.33 17.06
CA TYR A 198 3.06 20.24 18.09
C TYR A 198 3.53 19.83 19.50
N PRO A 199 4.85 19.78 19.77
CA PRO A 199 5.41 19.36 21.05
C PRO A 199 5.06 20.31 22.22
N GLU A 200 4.50 21.49 21.95
CA GLU A 200 3.97 22.41 22.96
C GLU A 200 2.60 21.99 23.52
N MET A 201 1.88 21.09 22.84
CA MET A 201 0.50 20.72 23.18
C MET A 201 0.40 19.51 24.11
N THR A 202 1.47 18.73 24.27
CA THR A 202 1.51 17.51 25.11
C THR A 202 2.79 17.46 25.96
N ALA A 203 2.86 16.54 26.92
CA ALA A 203 4.10 16.18 27.60
C ALA A 203 4.78 14.92 27.01
N GLY A 204 4.03 14.06 26.32
CA GLY A 204 4.52 12.84 25.68
C GLY A 204 3.41 12.13 24.90
N ALA A 205 3.78 11.02 24.25
CA ALA A 205 2.87 10.22 23.43
C ALA A 205 3.15 8.71 23.54
N VAL A 206 2.07 7.92 23.56
CA VAL A 206 2.11 6.46 23.39
C VAL A 206 1.67 6.14 21.96
N SER A 207 2.53 5.44 21.22
CA SER A 207 2.41 5.18 19.77
C SER A 207 2.43 3.67 19.51
N SER A 208 1.36 2.98 19.90
CA SER A 208 1.30 1.52 19.92
C SER A 208 1.07 0.92 18.53
N SER A 209 1.91 -0.04 18.13
CA SER A 209 1.84 -0.74 16.84
C SER A 209 1.67 0.21 15.63
N SER A 210 2.30 1.39 15.71
CA SER A 210 2.14 2.49 14.77
C SER A 210 2.95 2.28 13.50
N ALA A 211 2.31 2.18 12.34
CA ALA A 211 2.98 2.27 11.06
C ALA A 211 3.33 3.74 10.75
N VAL A 212 4.55 4.17 11.10
CA VAL A 212 5.05 5.54 10.83
C VAL A 212 5.84 5.63 9.52
N HIS A 213 6.37 4.51 9.02
CA HIS A 213 6.94 4.40 7.69
C HIS A 213 5.83 4.15 6.67
N VAL A 214 5.26 5.23 6.11
CA VAL A 214 4.32 5.14 4.99
C VAL A 214 5.00 4.50 3.77
N PHE A 215 4.37 3.47 3.19
CA PHE A 215 4.99 2.63 2.16
C PHE A 215 3.95 1.95 1.29
N VAL A 216 4.05 2.16 -0.03
CA VAL A 216 3.02 1.77 -1.01
C VAL A 216 2.87 0.25 -1.10
N ASP A 217 3.96 -0.44 -1.41
CA ASP A 217 3.98 -1.87 -1.73
C ASP A 217 4.35 -2.72 -0.50
N TYR A 218 3.47 -2.77 0.49
CA TYR A 218 3.77 -3.43 1.78
C TYR A 218 3.60 -4.96 1.77
N TYR A 219 4.40 -5.62 0.94
CA TYR A 219 4.56 -7.09 0.95
C TYR A 219 5.05 -7.65 2.29
N GLY A 220 5.68 -6.81 3.13
CA GLY A 220 6.14 -7.19 4.48
C GLY A 220 5.00 -7.71 5.37
N TYR A 221 3.76 -7.27 5.15
CA TYR A 221 2.58 -7.81 5.86
C TYR A 221 2.44 -9.32 5.63
N ALA A 222 2.52 -9.76 4.38
CA ALA A 222 2.38 -11.17 3.99
C ALA A 222 3.53 -12.01 4.57
N ILE A 223 4.77 -11.48 4.52
CA ILE A 223 5.97 -12.13 5.05
C ILE A 223 5.90 -12.28 6.58
N ASN A 224 5.48 -11.25 7.30
CA ASN A 224 5.32 -11.33 8.76
C ASN A 224 4.17 -12.25 9.16
N THR A 225 3.10 -12.31 8.36
CA THR A 225 2.04 -13.31 8.54
C THR A 225 2.59 -14.72 8.38
N GLU A 226 3.37 -15.00 7.34
CA GLU A 226 4.05 -16.30 7.18
C GLU A 226 4.96 -16.64 8.36
N LYS A 227 5.79 -15.69 8.79
CA LYS A 227 6.70 -15.82 9.92
C LYS A 227 5.94 -16.24 11.19
N THR A 228 4.81 -15.61 11.51
CA THR A 228 4.01 -16.01 12.68
C THR A 228 3.41 -17.41 12.52
N TYR A 229 2.80 -17.72 11.38
CA TYR A 229 2.22 -19.05 11.13
C TYR A 229 3.28 -20.16 11.24
N ARG A 230 4.48 -19.98 10.65
CA ARG A 230 5.58 -20.95 10.77
C ARG A 230 6.17 -21.04 12.18
N THR A 231 6.26 -19.91 12.90
CA THR A 231 6.72 -19.89 14.30
C THR A 231 5.78 -20.67 15.21
N VAL A 232 4.48 -20.63 14.96
CA VAL A 232 3.47 -21.43 15.69
C VAL A 232 3.49 -22.89 15.23
N SER A 233 3.55 -23.15 13.92
CA SER A 233 3.77 -24.50 13.36
C SER A 233 4.17 -24.43 11.89
N ASP A 234 5.40 -24.84 11.55
CA ASP A 234 5.85 -24.89 10.14
C ASP A 234 4.93 -25.74 9.25
N SER A 235 4.38 -26.83 9.82
CA SER A 235 3.36 -27.67 9.17
C SER A 235 2.12 -26.86 8.75
N CYS A 236 1.55 -26.00 9.61
CA CYS A 236 0.38 -25.21 9.21
C CYS A 236 0.72 -24.18 8.12
N GLY A 237 1.93 -23.60 8.16
CA GLY A 237 2.45 -22.76 7.07
C GLY A 237 2.56 -23.52 5.73
N ASN A 238 3.06 -24.75 5.77
CA ASN A 238 3.15 -25.60 4.57
C ASN A 238 1.76 -26.00 4.03
N VAL A 239 0.77 -26.25 4.89
CA VAL A 239 -0.63 -26.49 4.47
C VAL A 239 -1.21 -25.27 3.76
N ILE A 240 -1.02 -24.06 4.29
CA ILE A 240 -1.47 -22.82 3.61
C ILE A 240 -0.78 -22.69 2.25
N LYS A 241 0.55 -22.84 2.19
CA LYS A 241 1.32 -22.77 0.94
C LYS A 241 0.81 -23.73 -0.13
N THR A 242 0.60 -24.99 0.24
CA THR A 242 0.10 -26.01 -0.67
C THR A 242 -1.35 -25.74 -1.10
N ALA A 243 -2.22 -25.29 -0.20
CA ALA A 243 -3.57 -24.87 -0.54
C ALA A 243 -3.57 -23.70 -1.54
N PHE A 244 -2.77 -22.65 -1.32
CA PHE A 244 -2.68 -21.50 -2.22
C PHE A 244 -2.13 -21.88 -3.61
N GLN A 245 -1.17 -22.81 -3.69
CA GLN A 245 -0.69 -23.34 -4.97
C GLN A 245 -1.77 -24.16 -5.70
N GLN A 246 -2.55 -24.97 -4.98
CA GLN A 246 -3.66 -25.72 -5.57
C GLN A 246 -4.82 -24.80 -6.00
N MET A 247 -5.13 -23.76 -5.21
CA MET A 247 -6.14 -22.75 -5.54
C MET A 247 -5.75 -21.96 -6.79
N GLN A 248 -4.49 -21.53 -6.92
CA GLN A 248 -4.01 -20.83 -8.12
C GLN A 248 -4.22 -21.68 -9.37
N LYS A 249 -3.75 -22.95 -9.35
CA LYS A 249 -3.98 -23.89 -10.46
C LYS A 249 -5.47 -24.03 -10.79
N LYS A 250 -6.34 -24.14 -9.78
CA LYS A 250 -7.80 -24.24 -9.99
C LYS A 250 -8.45 -22.95 -10.50
N ALA A 251 -7.98 -21.78 -10.09
CA ALA A 251 -8.51 -20.50 -10.55
C ALA A 251 -8.22 -20.27 -12.04
N TYR A 252 -7.05 -20.72 -12.50
CA TYR A 252 -6.62 -20.59 -13.89
C TYR A 252 -7.12 -21.72 -14.83
N ASN A 253 -7.48 -22.89 -14.31
CA ASN A 253 -7.90 -24.07 -15.09
C ASN A 253 -9.36 -24.00 -15.64
N GLY A 254 -9.71 -22.89 -16.30
CA GLY A 254 -10.98 -22.69 -17.01
C GLY A 254 -12.23 -22.46 -16.14
N PRO A 255 -13.38 -22.10 -16.77
CA PRO A 255 -14.59 -21.69 -16.06
C PRO A 255 -15.17 -22.77 -15.14
N ASP A 256 -15.20 -24.04 -15.56
CA ASP A 256 -15.73 -25.15 -14.75
C ASP A 256 -14.99 -25.32 -13.41
N SER A 257 -13.67 -25.08 -13.41
CA SER A 257 -12.85 -25.12 -12.20
C SER A 257 -13.09 -23.91 -11.29
N ARG A 258 -13.47 -22.75 -11.86
CA ARG A 258 -13.87 -21.56 -11.11
C ARG A 258 -15.27 -21.68 -10.50
N GLU A 259 -16.24 -22.27 -11.21
CA GLU A 259 -17.54 -22.63 -10.62
C GLU A 259 -17.41 -23.71 -9.53
N LEU A 260 -16.44 -24.63 -9.66
CA LEU A 260 -16.09 -25.53 -8.55
C LEU A 260 -15.53 -24.75 -7.36
N LEU A 261 -14.58 -23.81 -7.56
CA LEU A 261 -14.07 -22.96 -6.47
C LEU A 261 -15.18 -22.14 -5.81
N LYS A 262 -16.08 -21.54 -6.59
CA LYS A 262 -17.27 -20.83 -6.09
C LYS A 262 -18.09 -21.69 -5.15
N LYS A 263 -18.43 -22.91 -5.57
CA LYS A 263 -19.19 -23.87 -4.76
C LYS A 263 -18.42 -24.30 -3.51
N THR A 264 -17.13 -24.62 -3.65
CA THR A 264 -16.28 -25.12 -2.57
C THR A 264 -16.01 -24.07 -1.49
N PHE A 265 -15.83 -22.79 -1.87
CA PHE A 265 -15.64 -21.68 -0.94
C PHE A 265 -16.95 -21.00 -0.48
N ASN A 266 -18.12 -21.48 -0.94
CA ASN A 266 -19.44 -20.88 -0.68
C ASN A 266 -19.48 -19.39 -1.06
N LEU A 267 -19.00 -19.05 -2.25
CA LEU A 267 -18.96 -17.67 -2.74
C LEU A 267 -20.35 -17.22 -3.21
N CYS A 268 -20.72 -15.97 -2.93
CA CYS A 268 -21.96 -15.35 -3.39
C CYS A 268 -21.96 -15.17 -4.92
N ASP A 269 -20.83 -14.72 -5.45
CA ASP A 269 -20.66 -14.30 -6.84
C ASP A 269 -19.93 -15.38 -7.65
N SER A 270 -20.26 -15.52 -8.94
CA SER A 270 -19.36 -16.21 -9.88
C SER A 270 -18.11 -15.37 -10.13
N PHE A 271 -17.04 -16.02 -10.60
CA PHE A 271 -15.89 -15.27 -11.13
C PHE A 271 -16.33 -14.46 -12.34
N ASP A 272 -15.90 -13.20 -12.41
CA ASP A 272 -16.19 -12.33 -13.55
C ASP A 272 -15.24 -12.71 -14.70
N GLU A 273 -15.71 -13.57 -15.60
CA GLU A 273 -14.98 -13.94 -16.81
C GLU A 273 -14.66 -12.71 -17.68
N ASN A 274 -15.47 -11.64 -17.59
CA ASN A 274 -15.21 -10.36 -18.26
C ASN A 274 -14.18 -9.49 -17.52
N ASN A 275 -13.64 -9.93 -16.39
CA ASN A 275 -12.61 -9.22 -15.64
C ASN A 275 -11.74 -10.22 -14.84
N LEU A 276 -11.36 -11.32 -15.52
CA LEU A 276 -10.87 -12.53 -14.88
C LEU A 276 -9.65 -12.29 -13.97
N SER A 277 -8.76 -11.38 -14.39
CA SER A 277 -7.60 -10.98 -13.60
C SER A 277 -7.99 -10.38 -12.24
N LYS A 278 -8.79 -9.30 -12.26
CA LYS A 278 -9.28 -8.66 -11.02
C LYS A 278 -10.16 -9.59 -10.20
N SER A 279 -10.96 -10.46 -10.84
CA SER A 279 -11.81 -11.43 -10.13
C SER A 279 -11.01 -12.49 -9.38
N ILE A 280 -9.93 -13.00 -9.97
CA ILE A 280 -9.02 -13.96 -9.30
C ILE A 280 -8.19 -13.27 -8.22
N GLN A 281 -7.68 -12.06 -8.47
CA GLN A 281 -6.96 -11.27 -7.47
C GLN A 281 -7.86 -10.94 -6.26
N PHE A 282 -9.13 -10.56 -6.50
CA PHE A 282 -10.12 -10.30 -5.44
C PHE A 282 -10.45 -11.58 -4.65
N PHE A 283 -10.53 -12.74 -5.30
CA PHE A 283 -10.65 -14.03 -4.61
C PHE A 283 -9.48 -14.30 -3.66
N PHE A 284 -8.25 -14.12 -4.11
CA PHE A 284 -7.09 -14.29 -3.23
C PHE A 284 -7.01 -13.22 -2.14
N GLN A 285 -7.37 -11.96 -2.44
CA GLN A 285 -7.50 -10.86 -1.47
C GLN A 285 -8.49 -11.23 -0.35
N ASN A 286 -9.61 -11.87 -0.69
CA ASN A 286 -10.56 -12.34 0.31
C ASN A 286 -10.01 -13.50 1.13
N VAL A 287 -9.43 -14.52 0.49
CA VAL A 287 -8.97 -15.75 1.19
C VAL A 287 -7.78 -15.49 2.11
N TYR A 288 -6.72 -14.79 1.66
CA TYR A 288 -5.57 -14.50 2.53
C TYR A 288 -5.93 -13.50 3.64
N GLY A 289 -6.95 -12.65 3.43
CA GLY A 289 -7.43 -11.64 4.39
C GLY A 289 -7.92 -12.26 5.70
N TYR A 290 -8.46 -13.49 5.67
CA TYR A 290 -8.76 -14.27 6.86
C TYR A 290 -7.49 -14.56 7.69
N PHE A 291 -6.42 -15.05 7.05
CA PHE A 291 -5.16 -15.37 7.72
C PHE A 291 -4.44 -14.11 8.21
N GLN A 292 -4.51 -13.03 7.43
CA GLN A 292 -4.02 -11.71 7.81
C GLN A 292 -4.74 -11.16 9.06
N GLY A 293 -6.07 -11.22 9.11
CA GLY A 293 -6.86 -10.77 10.26
C GLY A 293 -6.66 -11.65 11.51
N ILE A 294 -6.59 -12.97 11.33
CA ILE A 294 -6.25 -13.92 12.42
C ILE A 294 -4.86 -13.63 12.99
N ASN A 295 -3.89 -13.27 12.15
CA ASN A 295 -2.55 -12.92 12.58
C ASN A 295 -2.50 -11.55 13.28
N GLN A 296 -3.08 -10.50 12.69
CA GLN A 296 -3.06 -9.14 13.26
C GLN A 296 -3.63 -9.11 14.69
N TYR A 297 -4.62 -9.94 14.98
CA TYR A 297 -5.31 -9.97 16.28
C TYR A 297 -5.03 -11.26 17.10
N THR A 298 -3.91 -11.95 16.86
CA THR A 298 -3.58 -13.15 17.64
C THR A 298 -3.05 -12.81 19.05
N GLY A 299 -3.83 -13.16 20.08
CA GLY A 299 -3.39 -13.03 21.48
C GLY A 299 -3.21 -11.60 21.97
N ASP A 300 -4.09 -10.70 21.52
CA ASP A 300 -4.11 -9.27 21.87
C ASP A 300 -5.04 -8.92 23.05
N ASN A 301 -5.94 -9.84 23.44
CA ASN A 301 -7.04 -9.65 24.39
C ASN A 301 -8.11 -8.61 23.98
N ARG A 302 -8.26 -8.27 22.70
CA ARG A 302 -9.15 -7.16 22.31
C ARG A 302 -10.64 -7.42 22.58
N ASN A 303 -11.09 -8.68 22.55
CA ASN A 303 -12.51 -9.08 22.65
C ASN A 303 -12.68 -10.58 22.96
N ASN A 304 -13.92 -11.05 23.15
CA ASN A 304 -14.23 -12.44 23.49
C ASN A 304 -13.58 -13.45 22.53
N ALA A 305 -13.68 -13.20 21.22
CA ALA A 305 -13.21 -14.13 20.20
C ALA A 305 -11.71 -14.40 20.34
N THR A 306 -10.91 -13.34 20.40
CA THR A 306 -9.45 -13.42 20.59
C THR A 306 -9.08 -14.02 21.94
N ARG A 307 -9.80 -13.65 23.02
CA ARG A 307 -9.63 -14.21 24.38
C ARG A 307 -10.00 -15.69 24.49
N SER A 308 -10.91 -16.17 23.64
CA SER A 308 -11.43 -17.54 23.58
C SER A 308 -10.78 -18.40 22.49
N GLY A 309 -9.65 -17.94 21.92
CA GLY A 309 -8.76 -18.74 21.07
C GLY A 309 -8.82 -18.45 19.57
N LEU A 310 -9.55 -17.41 19.13
CA LEU A 310 -9.43 -16.90 17.77
C LEU A 310 -8.05 -16.24 17.58
N GLY A 311 -7.12 -17.00 17.02
CA GLY A 311 -5.74 -16.58 16.75
C GLY A 311 -5.00 -17.66 15.98
N VAL A 312 -3.73 -17.40 15.65
CA VAL A 312 -2.89 -18.30 14.84
C VAL A 312 -2.77 -19.72 15.43
N PRO A 313 -2.64 -19.93 16.76
CA PRO A 313 -2.67 -21.28 17.34
C PRO A 313 -3.96 -22.05 17.05
N GLY A 314 -5.12 -21.39 17.11
CA GLY A 314 -6.42 -21.99 16.79
C GLY A 314 -6.52 -22.38 15.31
N ALA A 315 -6.06 -21.48 14.41
CA ALA A 315 -5.99 -21.77 12.98
C ALA A 315 -5.05 -22.95 12.68
N CYS A 316 -3.88 -23.01 13.30
CA CYS A 316 -2.91 -24.09 13.09
C CYS A 316 -3.38 -25.45 13.63
N ASN A 317 -4.20 -25.48 14.69
CA ASN A 317 -4.88 -26.71 15.12
C ASN A 317 -5.82 -27.28 14.04
N ILE A 318 -6.55 -26.41 13.32
CA ILE A 318 -7.42 -26.80 12.20
C ILE A 318 -6.58 -27.24 11.00
N LEU A 319 -5.57 -26.45 10.60
CA LEU A 319 -4.73 -26.71 9.43
C LEU A 319 -3.91 -28.00 9.54
N ASN A 320 -3.46 -28.35 10.74
CA ASN A 320 -2.71 -29.59 10.99
C ASN A 320 -3.62 -30.82 11.14
N ASN A 321 -4.94 -30.65 11.27
CA ASN A 321 -5.85 -31.79 11.39
C ASN A 321 -6.18 -32.41 10.02
N ALA A 322 -5.31 -33.33 9.58
CA ALA A 322 -5.46 -34.07 8.33
C ALA A 322 -6.78 -34.88 8.20
N THR A 323 -7.51 -35.14 9.29
CA THR A 323 -8.80 -35.85 9.20
C THR A 323 -9.92 -34.98 8.62
N LEU A 324 -9.71 -33.67 8.47
CA LEU A 324 -10.70 -32.74 7.92
C LEU A 324 -10.76 -32.73 6.38
N GLY A 325 -9.82 -33.39 5.68
CA GLY A 325 -9.74 -33.41 4.22
C GLY A 325 -8.41 -32.86 3.70
N ASP A 326 -8.38 -32.47 2.43
CA ASP A 326 -7.20 -31.91 1.75
C ASP A 326 -6.85 -30.48 2.22
N GLU A 327 -5.74 -29.92 1.72
CA GLU A 327 -5.21 -28.62 2.17
C GLU A 327 -6.22 -27.48 1.93
N ILE A 328 -6.94 -27.50 0.81
CA ILE A 328 -8.00 -26.53 0.51
C ILE A 328 -9.16 -26.67 1.50
N THR A 329 -9.59 -27.90 1.79
CA THR A 329 -10.66 -28.17 2.77
C THR A 329 -10.27 -27.67 4.17
N ARG A 330 -9.00 -27.83 4.57
CA ARG A 330 -8.48 -27.33 5.85
C ARG A 330 -8.39 -25.79 5.90
N VAL A 331 -8.06 -25.13 4.78
CA VAL A 331 -8.16 -23.66 4.65
C VAL A 331 -9.61 -23.19 4.79
N ILE A 332 -10.56 -23.85 4.14
CA ILE A 332 -11.99 -23.50 4.24
C ILE A 332 -12.53 -23.75 5.65
N ALA A 333 -12.02 -24.77 6.35
CA ALA A 333 -12.37 -24.99 7.76
C ALA A 333 -11.90 -23.84 8.66
N VAL A 334 -10.72 -23.24 8.42
CA VAL A 334 -10.27 -22.02 9.12
C VAL A 334 -11.18 -20.83 8.81
N MET A 335 -11.54 -20.62 7.54
CA MET A 335 -12.45 -19.53 7.14
C MET A 335 -13.84 -19.70 7.80
N SER A 336 -14.41 -20.90 7.77
CA SER A 336 -15.71 -21.20 8.39
C SER A 336 -15.68 -21.09 9.92
N TRP A 337 -14.53 -21.37 10.55
CA TRP A 337 -14.32 -21.12 11.98
C TRP A 337 -14.26 -19.62 12.29
N TYR A 338 -13.56 -18.81 11.48
CA TYR A 338 -13.57 -17.35 11.63
C TYR A 338 -14.98 -16.77 11.41
N ASP A 339 -15.69 -17.24 10.38
CA ASP A 339 -17.06 -16.82 10.06
C ASP A 339 -18.06 -17.12 11.19
N SER A 340 -17.77 -18.11 12.06
CA SER A 340 -18.60 -18.40 13.24
C SER A 340 -18.52 -17.32 14.34
N TRP A 341 -17.46 -16.50 14.32
CA TRP A 341 -17.32 -15.30 15.15
C TRP A 341 -17.78 -14.04 14.42
N TYR A 342 -17.50 -13.94 13.11
CA TYR A 342 -17.76 -12.76 12.29
C TYR A 342 -18.43 -13.16 10.96
N PRO A 343 -19.78 -13.20 10.91
CA PRO A 343 -20.50 -13.65 9.71
C PRO A 343 -20.11 -12.86 8.45
N PRO A 344 -19.80 -13.54 7.32
CA PRO A 344 -19.24 -12.89 6.14
C PRO A 344 -20.26 -12.00 5.44
N SER A 345 -21.54 -12.37 5.46
CA SER A 345 -22.65 -11.58 4.91
C SER A 345 -23.98 -11.97 5.57
N ALA A 346 -25.00 -11.13 5.42
CA ALA A 346 -26.36 -11.43 5.88
C ALA A 346 -26.99 -12.67 5.22
N THR A 347 -26.47 -13.12 4.07
CA THR A 347 -26.94 -14.30 3.33
C THR A 347 -26.10 -15.56 3.60
N GLY A 348 -25.02 -15.45 4.39
CA GLY A 348 -24.17 -16.59 4.78
C GLY A 348 -23.20 -17.10 3.71
N CYS A 349 -23.20 -16.53 2.51
CA CYS A 349 -22.17 -16.73 1.50
C CYS A 349 -21.03 -15.71 1.63
N ARG A 350 -19.87 -15.99 1.03
CA ARG A 350 -18.70 -15.10 1.03
C ARG A 350 -18.71 -14.23 -0.24
N PRO A 351 -18.76 -12.88 -0.15
CA PRO A 351 -18.75 -12.01 -1.32
C PRO A 351 -17.47 -12.21 -2.15
N ASN A 352 -17.57 -12.14 -3.47
CA ASN A 352 -16.41 -12.29 -4.35
C ASN A 352 -16.53 -11.52 -5.69
N SER A 353 -17.00 -10.28 -5.64
CA SER A 353 -17.10 -9.42 -6.83
C SER A 353 -16.37 -8.10 -6.63
N TYR A 354 -15.26 -7.92 -7.37
CA TYR A 354 -14.53 -6.65 -7.44
C TYR A 354 -15.44 -5.51 -7.94
N THR A 355 -16.24 -5.77 -8.98
CA THR A 355 -17.17 -4.80 -9.54
C THR A 355 -18.22 -4.36 -8.51
N SER A 356 -18.74 -5.30 -7.72
CA SER A 356 -19.66 -4.99 -6.62
C SER A 356 -18.96 -4.23 -5.49
N PHE A 357 -17.69 -4.55 -5.19
CA PHE A 357 -16.88 -3.83 -4.19
C PHE A 357 -16.66 -2.37 -4.60
N ILE A 358 -16.27 -2.12 -5.86
CA ILE A 358 -16.14 -0.75 -6.39
C ILE A 358 -17.48 -0.03 -6.38
N GLN A 359 -18.55 -0.65 -6.89
CA GLN A 359 -19.89 -0.04 -6.85
C GLN A 359 -20.34 0.28 -5.42
N TYR A 360 -20.02 -0.58 -4.45
CA TYR A 360 -20.31 -0.35 -3.05
C TYR A 360 -19.48 0.83 -2.50
N TYR A 361 -18.18 0.89 -2.74
CA TYR A 361 -17.34 1.97 -2.19
C TYR A 361 -17.30 3.26 -3.01
N SER A 362 -17.89 3.32 -4.21
CA SER A 362 -18.09 4.55 -5.00
C SER A 362 -19.29 5.40 -4.57
N ASP A 363 -20.11 4.93 -3.62
CA ASP A 363 -21.26 5.67 -3.10
C ASP A 363 -20.83 6.73 -2.08
N THR A 364 -21.00 8.00 -2.45
CA THR A 364 -20.60 9.16 -1.65
C THR A 364 -21.71 9.69 -0.75
N THR A 365 -22.88 9.02 -0.68
CA THR A 365 -24.06 9.50 0.06
C THR A 365 -23.98 9.33 1.58
N MET A 366 -22.93 8.66 2.08
CA MET A 366 -22.67 8.39 3.49
C MET A 366 -23.82 7.60 4.21
N PRO A 367 -24.18 6.39 3.74
CA PRO A 367 -25.36 5.68 4.26
C PRO A 367 -25.12 4.89 5.55
N ASP A 368 -23.89 4.51 5.88
CA ASP A 368 -23.53 3.79 7.11
C ASP A 368 -22.05 4.02 7.51
N ASP A 369 -21.77 3.96 8.82
CA ASP A 369 -20.47 4.34 9.40
C ASP A 369 -19.29 3.45 8.96
N ASP A 370 -19.49 2.16 8.66
CA ASP A 370 -18.39 1.28 8.21
C ASP A 370 -18.07 1.47 6.73
N ARG A 371 -19.08 1.69 5.89
CA ARG A 371 -18.89 2.05 4.48
C ARG A 371 -18.18 3.39 4.35
N ILE A 372 -18.58 4.37 5.16
CA ILE A 372 -17.90 5.66 5.32
C ILE A 372 -16.44 5.44 5.72
N SER A 373 -16.21 4.75 6.84
CA SER A 373 -14.87 4.54 7.38
C SER A 373 -13.96 3.78 6.40
N THR A 374 -14.49 2.80 5.67
CA THR A 374 -13.70 2.05 4.68
C THR A 374 -13.36 2.92 3.46
N ARG A 375 -14.29 3.73 2.92
CA ARG A 375 -13.98 4.64 1.80
C ARG A 375 -12.92 5.67 2.20
N SER A 376 -13.01 6.23 3.41
CA SER A 376 -12.00 7.12 3.99
C SER A 376 -10.64 6.44 4.17
N TRP A 377 -10.62 5.17 4.61
CA TRP A 377 -9.38 4.41 4.73
C TRP A 377 -8.74 4.14 3.37
N ILE A 378 -9.51 3.67 2.38
CA ILE A 378 -9.00 3.44 1.02
C ILE A 378 -8.43 4.76 0.46
N TRP A 379 -9.11 5.89 0.65
CA TRP A 379 -8.59 7.20 0.26
C TRP A 379 -7.22 7.52 0.86
N GLN A 380 -7.05 7.38 2.18
CA GLN A 380 -5.75 7.65 2.82
C GLN A 380 -4.67 6.68 2.35
N THR A 381 -5.00 5.42 2.09
CA THR A 381 -4.05 4.47 1.47
C THR A 381 -3.65 4.88 0.05
N CYS A 382 -4.53 5.49 -0.73
CA CYS A 382 -4.25 6.01 -2.08
C CYS A 382 -3.45 7.33 -2.10
N THR A 383 -3.43 8.09 -0.99
CA THR A 383 -2.94 9.50 -1.00
C THR A 383 -1.84 9.81 0.00
N GLU A 384 -1.74 9.14 1.14
CA GLU A 384 -0.75 9.48 2.19
C GLU A 384 -0.04 8.28 2.82
N LEU A 385 -0.72 7.13 2.92
CA LEU A 385 -0.26 5.99 3.73
C LEU A 385 0.35 4.86 2.88
N GLY A 386 -0.24 4.54 1.74
CA GLY A 386 0.07 3.32 0.99
C GLY A 386 -0.52 2.10 1.70
N TYR A 387 0.34 1.22 2.20
CA TYR A 387 -0.02 0.04 2.98
C TYR A 387 -0.82 -1.01 2.22
N TYR A 388 -0.58 -1.17 0.92
CA TYR A 388 -1.15 -2.28 0.18
C TYR A 388 -0.47 -3.59 0.60
N GLN A 389 -1.22 -4.55 1.15
CA GLN A 389 -0.68 -5.83 1.60
C GLN A 389 -0.40 -6.78 0.42
N THR A 390 0.47 -6.39 -0.50
CA THR A 390 0.75 -7.17 -1.69
C THR A 390 1.40 -8.52 -1.36
N THR A 391 1.49 -9.36 -2.39
CA THR A 391 2.27 -10.60 -2.39
C THR A 391 3.44 -10.51 -3.37
N ASP A 392 3.89 -9.28 -3.67
CA ASP A 392 4.98 -9.00 -4.62
C ASP A 392 6.38 -9.17 -3.99
N GLY A 393 6.44 -9.52 -2.70
CA GLY A 393 7.66 -9.98 -1.99
C GLY A 393 8.18 -11.35 -2.45
N GLY A 394 7.98 -11.72 -3.71
CA GLY A 394 8.44 -12.95 -4.34
C GLY A 394 7.47 -14.15 -4.26
N ASN A 395 7.69 -15.12 -5.14
CA ASN A 395 6.82 -16.31 -5.30
C ASN A 395 6.99 -17.39 -4.21
N GLY A 396 7.90 -17.16 -3.24
CA GLY A 396 8.29 -18.14 -2.24
C GLY A 396 7.31 -18.31 -1.07
N GLY A 397 6.44 -17.33 -0.82
CA GLY A 397 5.65 -17.27 0.42
C GLY A 397 4.44 -18.20 0.49
N ILE A 398 3.80 -18.31 1.67
CA ILE A 398 2.60 -19.16 1.88
C ILE A 398 1.39 -18.73 1.05
N PHE A 399 1.33 -17.48 0.57
CA PHE A 399 0.23 -16.98 -0.27
C PHE A 399 0.57 -16.97 -1.77
N GLY A 400 1.78 -17.40 -2.16
CA GLY A 400 2.29 -17.24 -3.53
C GLY A 400 2.39 -15.76 -3.94
N SER A 401 2.28 -15.48 -5.23
CA SER A 401 2.13 -14.10 -5.76
C SER A 401 0.75 -13.97 -6.41
N THR A 402 -0.25 -13.74 -5.57
CA THR A 402 -1.68 -13.84 -5.90
C THR A 402 -2.43 -12.52 -5.89
N VAL A 403 -1.91 -11.53 -5.15
CA VAL A 403 -2.43 -10.16 -5.04
C VAL A 403 -1.26 -9.19 -5.33
N PRO A 404 -1.18 -8.61 -6.53
CA PRO A 404 -0.10 -7.70 -6.91
C PRO A 404 -0.41 -6.24 -6.54
N LEU A 405 0.60 -5.38 -6.59
CA LEU A 405 0.50 -3.94 -6.35
C LEU A 405 -0.55 -3.23 -7.23
N ASP A 406 -0.59 -3.58 -8.52
CA ASP A 406 -1.53 -3.00 -9.48
C ASP A 406 -3.00 -3.19 -9.08
N PHE A 407 -3.34 -4.29 -8.39
CA PHE A 407 -4.70 -4.56 -7.95
C PHE A 407 -5.22 -3.53 -6.92
N PHE A 408 -4.31 -2.94 -6.14
CA PHE A 408 -4.65 -1.87 -5.21
C PHE A 408 -4.62 -0.49 -5.88
N ALA A 409 -3.67 -0.26 -6.79
CA ALA A 409 -3.65 0.97 -7.61
C ALA A 409 -4.92 1.10 -8.47
N ASP A 410 -5.39 -0.01 -9.04
CA ASP A 410 -6.65 -0.09 -9.76
C ASP A 410 -7.86 0.29 -8.90
N GLN A 411 -7.86 -0.03 -7.60
CA GLN A 411 -8.93 0.42 -6.69
C GLN A 411 -8.92 1.94 -6.52
N CYS A 412 -7.73 2.56 -6.43
CA CYS A 412 -7.62 4.02 -6.34
C CYS A 412 -8.16 4.70 -7.61
N LEU A 413 -7.78 4.19 -8.78
CA LEU A 413 -8.27 4.66 -10.07
C LEU A 413 -9.80 4.49 -10.19
N ASP A 414 -10.32 3.31 -9.86
CA ASP A 414 -11.73 2.95 -10.01
C ASP A 414 -12.65 3.66 -8.99
N LEU A 415 -12.14 4.06 -7.81
CA LEU A 415 -12.92 4.71 -6.72
C LEU A 415 -12.81 6.24 -6.66
N PHE A 416 -11.70 6.81 -7.13
CA PHE A 416 -11.37 8.23 -6.95
C PHE A 416 -11.06 8.97 -8.26
N GLY A 417 -10.66 8.27 -9.32
CA GLY A 417 -10.50 8.83 -10.67
C GLY A 417 -9.09 8.68 -11.25
N PRO A 418 -8.89 9.11 -12.51
CA PRO A 418 -7.68 8.81 -13.29
C PRO A 418 -6.40 9.48 -12.79
N GLU A 419 -6.48 10.42 -11.84
CA GLU A 419 -5.32 11.09 -11.24
C GLU A 419 -4.61 10.23 -10.18
N TYR A 420 -5.29 9.23 -9.62
CA TYR A 420 -4.75 8.38 -8.54
C TYR A 420 -4.05 7.13 -9.11
N THR A 421 -3.14 7.37 -10.06
CA THR A 421 -2.25 6.34 -10.64
C THR A 421 -1.21 5.90 -9.62
N LEU A 422 -0.65 4.71 -9.82
CA LEU A 422 0.41 4.16 -8.96
C LEU A 422 1.61 5.13 -8.81
N ASP A 423 2.06 5.75 -9.91
CA ASP A 423 3.17 6.72 -9.87
C ASP A 423 2.82 7.98 -9.08
N ASN A 424 1.57 8.46 -9.14
CA ASN A 424 1.13 9.60 -8.33
C ASN A 424 1.00 9.21 -6.85
N THR A 425 0.46 8.02 -6.54
CA THR A 425 0.40 7.48 -5.18
C THR A 425 1.80 7.32 -4.57
N PHE A 426 2.79 6.78 -5.30
CA PHE A 426 4.20 6.77 -4.85
C PHE A 426 4.73 8.17 -4.56
N LYS A 427 4.47 9.14 -5.43
CA LYS A 427 4.90 10.54 -5.26
C LYS A 427 4.29 11.18 -4.01
N LEU A 428 2.99 11.00 -3.76
CA LEU A 428 2.31 11.60 -2.61
C LEU A 428 2.78 10.95 -1.29
N ILE A 429 2.93 9.63 -1.27
CA ILE A 429 3.41 8.89 -0.10
C ILE A 429 4.88 9.20 0.21
N ASP A 430 5.72 9.44 -0.81
CA ASP A 430 7.09 9.89 -0.59
C ASP A 430 7.18 11.30 0.01
N GLN A 431 6.22 12.19 -0.31
CA GLN A 431 6.12 13.50 0.35
C GLN A 431 5.81 13.35 1.84
N VAL A 432 4.86 12.47 2.21
CA VAL A 432 4.53 12.17 3.61
C VAL A 432 5.72 11.52 4.33
N ARG A 433 6.39 10.54 3.70
CA ARG A 433 7.58 9.89 4.24
C ARG A 433 8.74 10.87 4.46
N THR A 434 9.00 11.74 3.49
CA THR A 434 10.03 12.79 3.59
C THR A 434 9.66 13.79 4.69
N LYS A 435 8.38 14.18 4.77
CA LYS A 435 7.88 15.11 5.77
C LYS A 435 8.02 14.56 7.19
N TYR A 436 7.66 13.29 7.44
CA TYR A 436 7.63 12.71 8.80
C TYR A 436 8.82 11.80 9.16
N GLY A 437 9.76 11.57 8.23
CA GLY A 437 11.00 10.82 8.46
C GLY A 437 10.87 9.29 8.48
N GLY A 438 9.65 8.76 8.48
CA GLY A 438 9.40 7.31 8.48
C GLY A 438 9.96 6.58 9.71
N ALA A 439 10.23 5.27 9.56
CA ALA A 439 10.73 4.42 10.65
C ALA A 439 12.14 4.79 11.16
N ASP A 440 12.97 5.47 10.36
CA ASP A 440 14.39 5.67 10.70
C ASP A 440 14.72 7.11 11.17
N ALA A 441 13.94 8.11 10.75
CA ALA A 441 14.25 9.53 10.96
C ALA A 441 13.13 10.31 11.66
N TYR A 442 12.44 9.67 12.61
CA TYR A 442 11.51 10.34 13.55
C TYR A 442 12.26 11.38 14.40
N ARG A 443 11.68 12.57 14.61
CA ARG A 443 12.35 13.72 15.26
C ARG A 443 11.64 14.25 16.50
N GLY A 444 10.49 13.69 16.85
CA GLY A 444 9.79 14.05 18.09
C GLY A 444 10.57 13.70 19.37
N THR A 445 9.95 14.01 20.51
CA THR A 445 10.50 13.79 21.85
C THR A 445 9.45 13.16 22.77
N ASN A 446 9.86 12.44 23.81
CA ASN A 446 8.95 11.81 24.79
C ASN A 446 7.91 10.89 24.12
N VAL A 447 8.35 9.88 23.37
CA VAL A 447 7.47 8.92 22.69
C VAL A 447 7.92 7.48 22.93
N CYS A 448 6.97 6.59 23.18
CA CYS A 448 7.21 5.15 23.16
C CYS A 448 6.52 4.48 21.96
N PHE A 449 7.22 3.53 21.33
CA PHE A 449 6.83 2.80 20.12
C PHE A 449 6.78 1.27 20.36
N PRO A 450 5.90 0.77 21.24
CA PRO A 450 5.71 -0.67 21.42
C PRO A 450 5.11 -1.30 20.15
N ASN A 451 5.67 -2.40 19.67
CA ASN A 451 5.14 -3.17 18.53
C ASN A 451 5.11 -4.67 18.87
N GLY A 452 4.08 -5.42 18.45
CA GLY A 452 4.05 -6.87 18.67
C GLY A 452 5.05 -7.64 17.79
N SER A 453 5.75 -8.66 18.30
CA SER A 453 6.66 -9.47 17.46
C SER A 453 5.93 -10.38 16.46
N PHE A 454 4.62 -10.61 16.66
CA PHE A 454 3.73 -11.27 15.69
C PHE A 454 2.88 -10.29 14.88
N ASP A 455 2.95 -8.99 15.17
CA ASP A 455 2.20 -7.96 14.44
C ASP A 455 2.70 -7.90 12.98
N PRO A 456 1.82 -8.11 11.97
CA PRO A 456 2.20 -7.99 10.58
C PRO A 456 2.62 -6.56 10.18
N TRP A 457 2.27 -5.54 10.96
CA TRP A 457 2.66 -4.15 10.73
C TRP A 457 4.04 -3.77 11.28
N GLN A 458 4.67 -4.64 12.07
CA GLN A 458 5.82 -4.26 12.91
C GLN A 458 6.95 -3.55 12.14
N ASP A 459 7.20 -3.93 10.89
CA ASP A 459 8.32 -3.39 10.08
C ASP A 459 8.14 -1.92 9.67
N LEU A 460 6.91 -1.41 9.71
CA LEU A 460 6.62 0.01 9.45
C LEU A 460 6.69 0.88 10.71
N GLY A 461 6.88 0.27 11.88
CA GLY A 461 7.08 0.99 13.15
C GLY A 461 8.48 1.55 13.31
N HIS A 462 8.62 2.64 14.08
CA HIS A 462 9.91 3.23 14.42
C HIS A 462 10.79 2.19 15.13
N LYS A 463 12.04 2.00 14.68
CA LYS A 463 12.93 0.94 15.19
C LYS A 463 14.06 1.45 16.08
N ALA A 464 14.33 2.76 16.09
CA ALA A 464 15.46 3.33 16.81
C ALA A 464 15.08 3.76 18.23
N ASN A 465 16.08 3.76 19.12
CA ASN A 465 15.99 4.38 20.44
C ASN A 465 16.87 5.63 20.44
N ASN A 466 16.34 6.73 20.96
CA ASN A 466 17.08 7.98 21.10
C ASN A 466 16.90 8.51 22.52
N THR A 467 17.90 8.25 23.37
CA THR A 467 17.93 8.68 24.76
C THR A 467 17.96 10.20 24.93
N ASN A 468 18.51 10.95 23.96
CA ASN A 468 18.56 12.41 24.04
C ASN A 468 17.18 13.04 23.84
N ASN A 469 16.31 12.37 23.07
CA ASN A 469 14.94 12.80 22.81
C ASN A 469 13.90 12.07 23.69
N ASN A 470 14.30 11.17 24.58
CA ASN A 470 13.42 10.23 25.28
C ASN A 470 12.47 9.47 24.31
N VAL A 471 13.01 9.00 23.18
CA VAL A 471 12.29 8.13 22.24
C VAL A 471 12.72 6.69 22.46
N ASP A 472 11.74 5.81 22.66
CA ASP A 472 11.98 4.42 23.05
C ASP A 472 11.11 3.43 22.26
N SER A 473 11.73 2.52 21.51
CA SER A 473 11.09 1.49 20.71
C SER A 473 11.47 0.09 21.20
N TRP A 474 10.52 -0.85 21.12
CA TRP A 474 10.77 -2.26 21.39
C TRP A 474 9.72 -3.17 20.78
N LEU A 475 10.09 -4.44 20.60
CA LEU A 475 9.15 -5.51 20.30
C LEU A 475 8.63 -6.16 21.59
N ILE A 476 7.31 -6.36 21.66
CA ILE A 476 6.62 -7.15 22.68
C ILE A 476 6.58 -8.59 22.16
N ASP A 477 7.36 -9.47 22.78
CA ASP A 477 7.49 -10.81 22.22
C ASP A 477 6.20 -11.65 22.33
N GLY A 478 5.78 -12.16 21.17
CA GLY A 478 4.71 -13.12 21.01
C GLY A 478 3.31 -12.54 21.21
N THR A 479 3.15 -11.23 21.07
CA THR A 479 1.86 -10.55 20.92
C THR A 479 1.73 -9.99 19.50
N ALA A 480 0.49 -9.75 19.07
CA ALA A 480 0.18 -9.10 17.81
C ALA A 480 -0.14 -7.60 18.02
N HIS A 481 -1.05 -7.08 17.20
CA HIS A 481 -1.31 -5.65 17.03
C HIS A 481 -1.97 -5.01 18.26
N CYS A 482 -1.41 -3.90 18.73
CA CYS A 482 -1.93 -3.06 19.83
C CYS A 482 -2.19 -3.79 21.18
N ALA A 483 -1.60 -4.96 21.41
CA ALA A 483 -1.88 -5.82 22.58
C ALA A 483 -1.65 -5.15 23.94
N ASP A 484 -0.76 -4.15 23.99
CA ASP A 484 -0.46 -3.34 25.17
C ASP A 484 -1.62 -2.43 25.60
N MET A 485 -2.49 -2.02 24.67
CA MET A 485 -3.62 -1.11 24.92
C MET A 485 -4.81 -1.81 25.59
N TYR A 486 -5.09 -3.04 25.17
CA TYR A 486 -6.25 -3.84 25.62
C TYR A 486 -6.12 -4.31 27.08
N PRO A 487 -7.18 -4.86 27.70
CA PRO A 487 -7.15 -5.26 29.10
C PRO A 487 -6.07 -6.30 29.45
N ALA A 488 -5.54 -6.17 30.68
CA ALA A 488 -4.54 -7.09 31.22
C ALA A 488 -5.20 -8.35 31.79
N ARG A 489 -4.58 -9.51 31.55
CA ARG A 489 -5.04 -10.81 32.08
C ARG A 489 -3.89 -11.54 32.78
N ASP A 490 -4.23 -12.37 33.77
CA ASP A 490 -3.23 -13.18 34.50
C ASP A 490 -2.44 -14.11 33.57
N SER A 491 -3.09 -14.59 32.50
CA SER A 491 -2.49 -15.42 31.45
C SER A 491 -1.54 -14.68 30.50
N ASP A 492 -1.42 -13.35 30.59
CA ASP A 492 -0.57 -12.59 29.68
C ASP A 492 0.91 -12.99 29.82
N LYS A 493 1.58 -13.04 28.66
CA LYS A 493 3.04 -13.28 28.59
C LYS A 493 3.78 -12.22 29.39
N GLN A 494 4.90 -12.61 29.98
CA GLN A 494 5.73 -11.70 30.77
C GLN A 494 6.22 -10.51 29.94
N SER A 495 6.52 -10.70 28.65
CA SER A 495 6.81 -9.64 27.68
C SER A 495 5.76 -8.54 27.62
N LEU A 496 4.46 -8.89 27.62
CA LEU A 496 3.35 -7.94 27.59
C LEU A 496 3.18 -7.22 28.94
N LYS A 497 3.35 -7.95 30.06
CA LYS A 497 3.34 -7.37 31.41
C LYS A 497 4.47 -6.36 31.61
N ASP A 498 5.67 -6.69 31.13
CA ASP A 498 6.84 -5.80 31.20
C ASP A 498 6.72 -4.62 30.22
N ALA A 499 6.10 -4.80 29.05
CA ALA A 499 5.81 -3.71 28.13
C ALA A 499 4.85 -2.68 28.73
N ARG A 500 3.74 -3.13 29.37
CA ARG A 500 2.83 -2.22 30.08
C ARG A 500 3.54 -1.49 31.23
N ARG A 501 4.40 -2.17 32.01
CA ARG A 501 5.23 -1.51 33.03
C ARG A 501 6.15 -0.44 32.42
N ARG A 502 6.82 -0.74 31.31
CA ARG A 502 7.71 0.20 30.62
C ARG A 502 6.96 1.44 30.13
N ILE A 503 5.76 1.30 29.56
CA ILE A 503 4.92 2.45 29.17
C ILE A 503 4.55 3.27 30.41
N HIS A 504 4.13 2.63 31.49
CA HIS A 504 3.83 3.29 32.77
C HIS A 504 5.04 4.06 33.34
N ASP A 505 6.25 3.49 33.29
CA ASP A 505 7.48 4.17 33.73
C ASP A 505 7.78 5.42 32.89
N HIS A 506 7.42 5.42 31.59
CA HIS A 506 7.48 6.61 30.73
C HIS A 506 6.41 7.64 31.10
N LEU A 507 5.15 7.23 31.30
CA LEU A 507 4.06 8.12 31.73
C LEU A 507 4.40 8.80 33.06
N SER A 508 4.83 8.03 34.06
CA SER A 508 5.26 8.51 35.38
C SER A 508 6.31 9.62 35.27
N ARG A 509 7.30 9.43 34.38
CA ARG A 509 8.38 10.40 34.14
C ARG A 509 7.88 11.65 33.45
N TRP A 510 7.20 11.53 32.31
CA TRP A 510 6.72 12.67 31.52
C TRP A 510 5.73 13.53 32.31
N LEU A 511 4.84 12.91 33.09
CA LEU A 511 3.92 13.62 33.98
C LEU A 511 4.66 14.35 35.11
N SER A 512 5.64 13.71 35.77
CA SER A 512 6.45 14.34 36.82
C SER A 512 7.30 15.51 36.30
N ASP A 513 7.91 15.38 35.13
CA ASP A 513 8.73 16.41 34.51
C ASP A 513 7.87 17.62 34.13
N ALA A 514 6.73 17.39 33.45
CA ALA A 514 5.78 18.44 33.11
C ALA A 514 5.16 19.11 34.34
N GLN A 515 4.88 18.35 35.42
CA GLN A 515 4.37 18.88 36.67
C GLN A 515 5.39 19.78 37.37
N SER A 516 6.67 19.41 37.34
CA SER A 516 7.77 20.21 37.90
C SER A 516 7.91 21.55 37.17
N ILE A 517 7.83 21.51 35.83
CA ILE A 517 7.80 22.72 34.98
C ILE A 517 6.57 23.58 35.30
N ARG A 518 5.37 22.98 35.43
CA ARG A 518 4.13 23.71 35.75
C ARG A 518 4.18 24.42 37.11
N GLN A 519 4.87 23.82 38.09
CA GLN A 519 5.05 24.38 39.43
C GLN A 519 6.16 25.45 39.52
N GLY A 520 6.87 25.73 38.42
CA GLY A 520 7.91 26.76 38.38
C GLY A 520 9.26 26.33 38.96
N ASN A 521 9.45 25.04 39.26
CA ASN A 521 10.73 24.50 39.70
C ASN A 521 11.62 24.24 38.47
N SER A 522 12.47 25.22 38.15
CA SER A 522 13.43 25.14 37.04
C SER A 522 14.46 24.02 37.26
N VAL A 523 14.25 22.85 36.66
CA VAL A 523 15.32 21.86 36.48
C VAL A 523 16.30 22.43 35.46
N VAL A 524 17.55 22.63 35.89
CA VAL A 524 18.61 23.19 35.04
C VAL A 524 19.10 22.13 34.07
N SER A 525 18.94 22.38 32.77
CA SER A 525 19.75 21.78 31.72
C SER A 525 20.16 22.82 30.68
N SER A 526 21.37 22.65 30.13
CA SER A 526 22.17 23.68 29.47
C SER A 526 21.78 23.95 28.00
N PRO A 527 22.08 25.16 27.47
CA PRO A 527 21.59 25.60 26.16
C PRO A 527 22.47 25.12 24.99
N LEU A 528 21.83 24.82 23.86
CA LEU A 528 22.46 24.92 22.53
C LEU A 528 21.52 25.65 21.58
N PHE A 529 21.89 26.88 21.25
CA PHE A 529 21.14 27.79 20.39
C PHE A 529 21.86 27.90 19.03
N GLY A 530 21.12 27.71 17.93
CA GLY A 530 21.49 28.24 16.61
C GLY A 530 21.85 27.23 15.52
N MET A 531 20.99 27.14 14.50
CA MET A 531 21.21 27.86 13.23
C MET A 531 19.92 27.95 12.40
N LYS A 532 19.81 29.00 11.59
CA LYS A 532 18.78 29.20 10.55
C LYS A 532 19.43 28.93 9.18
N PHE A 533 18.70 28.40 8.19
CA PHE A 533 18.16 29.17 7.05
C PHE A 533 17.34 28.30 6.07
N ALA A 534 16.59 28.97 5.20
CA ALA A 534 15.53 28.43 4.33
C ALA A 534 16.01 27.93 2.95
N ILE A 535 15.09 27.37 2.14
CA ILE A 535 14.94 27.60 0.69
C ILE A 535 13.50 27.29 0.22
N LEU A 536 13.04 28.04 -0.79
CA LEU A 536 11.72 28.04 -1.50
C LEU A 536 11.78 27.16 -2.79
N LEU A 537 10.77 26.90 -3.65
CA LEU A 537 9.29 26.85 -3.69
C LEU A 537 8.88 26.60 -5.19
N ALA A 538 7.71 26.01 -5.50
CA ALA A 538 7.02 25.93 -6.83
C ALA A 538 7.59 24.98 -7.95
N ALA A 539 6.85 24.44 -8.94
CA ALA A 539 5.39 24.23 -9.16
C ALA A 539 5.07 23.36 -10.43
N VAL A 540 3.99 22.53 -10.40
CA VAL A 540 2.83 22.39 -11.36
C VAL A 540 3.11 22.14 -12.88
N CYS A 541 2.65 21.08 -13.62
CA CYS A 541 1.30 20.66 -14.15
C CYS A 541 1.41 19.26 -14.90
N SER A 542 0.50 18.71 -15.77
CA SER A 542 -0.93 18.28 -15.61
C SER A 542 -1.58 17.50 -16.83
N VAL A 543 -2.38 16.44 -16.56
CA VAL A 543 -3.56 15.80 -17.30
C VAL A 543 -3.49 14.96 -18.62
N ALA A 544 -4.38 13.91 -18.67
CA ALA A 544 -5.19 13.34 -19.79
C ALA A 544 -4.73 12.03 -20.53
N LEU A 545 -5.55 11.12 -21.12
CA LEU A 545 -7.01 10.76 -21.03
C LEU A 545 -7.41 9.39 -21.72
N ALA A 546 -8.14 8.51 -21.00
CA ALA A 546 -9.35 7.70 -21.36
C ALA A 546 -9.43 6.46 -22.35
N GLN A 547 -10.24 5.46 -21.88
CA GLN A 547 -11.15 4.49 -22.57
C GLN A 547 -10.71 3.06 -23.03
N ASN A 548 -11.70 2.12 -23.06
CA ASN A 548 -11.59 0.64 -22.90
C ASN A 548 -12.55 -0.12 -23.89
N PRO A 549 -12.26 -1.34 -24.42
CA PRO A 549 -12.81 -2.60 -23.85
C PRO A 549 -11.99 -3.91 -24.14
N GLY A 550 -12.40 -5.09 -23.61
CA GLY A 550 -11.98 -6.42 -24.16
C GLY A 550 -11.76 -7.58 -23.16
N THR A 551 -12.67 -8.57 -23.16
CA THR A 551 -12.87 -9.74 -22.29
C THR A 551 -12.25 -11.12 -22.55
N ASP A 552 -11.01 -11.30 -23.03
CA ASP A 552 -10.65 -12.58 -23.65
C ASP A 552 -9.17 -12.97 -23.46
N ASN A 553 -8.91 -14.03 -22.70
CA ASN A 553 -7.59 -14.52 -22.25
C ASN A 553 -6.63 -14.92 -23.40
N CYS A 554 -5.41 -15.37 -23.07
CA CYS A 554 -4.34 -15.75 -24.03
C CYS A 554 -4.68 -16.87 -25.05
N VAL A 555 -5.90 -17.42 -25.02
CA VAL A 555 -6.42 -18.39 -26.00
C VAL A 555 -7.51 -17.80 -26.91
N SER A 556 -7.84 -16.52 -26.73
CA SER A 556 -8.89 -15.81 -27.46
C SER A 556 -8.67 -15.79 -28.97
N SER A 557 -9.78 -15.74 -29.71
CA SER A 557 -9.77 -15.59 -31.16
C SER A 557 -9.03 -14.30 -31.58
N GLN A 558 -9.18 -13.22 -30.80
CA GLN A 558 -8.46 -11.97 -30.98
C GLN A 558 -6.95 -12.15 -30.78
N PHE A 559 -6.50 -12.77 -29.68
CA PHE A 559 -5.07 -12.98 -29.43
C PHE A 559 -4.42 -13.83 -30.53
N GLN A 560 -5.08 -14.91 -30.96
CA GLN A 560 -4.57 -15.76 -32.04
C GLN A 560 -4.51 -15.01 -33.38
N ALA A 561 -5.53 -14.21 -33.71
CA ALA A 561 -5.52 -13.39 -34.92
C ALA A 561 -4.41 -12.33 -34.90
N CYS A 562 -4.23 -11.62 -33.77
CA CYS A 562 -3.18 -10.63 -33.61
C CYS A 562 -1.78 -11.26 -33.67
N ASN A 563 -1.58 -12.45 -33.07
CA ASN A 563 -0.31 -13.15 -33.14
C ASN A 563 -0.01 -13.68 -34.55
N SER A 564 -1.03 -14.09 -35.31
CA SER A 564 -0.89 -14.43 -36.74
C SER A 564 -0.48 -13.20 -37.55
N GLN A 565 -1.13 -12.05 -37.34
CA GLN A 565 -0.76 -10.79 -37.99
C GLN A 565 0.68 -10.36 -37.67
N LEU A 566 1.13 -10.58 -36.43
CA LEU A 566 2.53 -10.36 -36.02
C LEU A 566 3.50 -11.27 -36.79
N GLY A 567 3.16 -12.56 -36.94
CA GLY A 567 3.94 -13.52 -37.72
C GLY A 567 3.98 -13.17 -39.22
N ASP A 568 2.86 -12.75 -39.80
CA ASP A 568 2.77 -12.27 -41.19
C ASP A 568 3.59 -10.99 -41.40
N PHE A 569 3.55 -10.06 -40.43
CA PHE A 569 4.30 -8.81 -40.47
C PHE A 569 5.82 -9.04 -40.41
N TRP A 570 6.29 -9.82 -39.43
CA TRP A 570 7.71 -10.19 -39.29
C TRP A 570 8.18 -11.26 -40.26
N ARG A 571 7.27 -11.95 -40.96
CA ARG A 571 7.52 -13.08 -41.87
C ARG A 571 8.18 -14.28 -41.19
N VAL A 572 7.75 -14.58 -39.96
CA VAL A 572 8.28 -15.65 -39.10
C VAL A 572 7.14 -16.36 -38.36
N ASP A 573 7.34 -17.62 -37.99
CA ASP A 573 6.36 -18.37 -37.21
C ASP A 573 6.37 -17.93 -35.74
N THR A 574 5.30 -17.27 -35.30
CA THR A 574 5.08 -16.78 -33.93
C THR A 574 4.23 -17.72 -33.07
N THR A 575 3.86 -18.91 -33.55
CA THR A 575 2.94 -19.83 -32.83
C THR A 575 3.48 -20.36 -31.50
N THR A 576 4.80 -20.34 -31.31
CA THR A 576 5.52 -20.71 -30.08
C THR A 576 5.94 -19.51 -29.22
N ALA A 577 5.88 -18.29 -29.76
CA ALA A 577 6.44 -17.09 -29.15
C ALA A 577 5.86 -16.79 -27.75
N TRP A 578 4.59 -17.11 -27.52
CA TRP A 578 3.90 -16.89 -26.24
C TRP A 578 3.76 -18.17 -25.39
N LYS A 579 4.59 -19.19 -25.68
CA LYS A 579 4.70 -20.46 -24.94
C LYS A 579 6.11 -20.76 -24.42
N ASP A 580 7.13 -20.26 -25.10
CA ASP A 580 8.54 -20.28 -24.67
C ASP A 580 9.14 -18.89 -24.90
N LEU A 581 9.54 -18.21 -23.81
CA LEU A 581 10.13 -16.87 -23.90
C LEU A 581 11.43 -16.90 -24.73
N GLY A 582 12.19 -17.98 -24.64
CA GLY A 582 13.39 -18.15 -25.46
C GLY A 582 13.07 -18.18 -26.96
N SER A 583 11.86 -18.60 -27.36
CA SER A 583 11.42 -18.56 -28.76
C SER A 583 11.10 -17.14 -29.20
N LEU A 584 10.41 -16.33 -28.38
CA LEU A 584 10.16 -14.92 -28.69
C LEU A 584 11.45 -14.10 -28.74
N ASP A 585 12.36 -14.29 -27.78
CA ASP A 585 13.67 -13.63 -27.78
C ASP A 585 14.47 -13.99 -29.04
N ARG A 586 14.62 -15.29 -29.36
CA ARG A 586 15.25 -15.75 -30.63
C ARG A 586 14.58 -15.16 -31.88
N ILE A 587 13.25 -15.06 -31.91
CA ILE A 587 12.52 -14.42 -33.02
C ILE A 587 12.93 -12.95 -33.13
N THR A 588 12.84 -12.17 -32.05
CA THR A 588 13.20 -10.73 -32.08
C THR A 588 14.67 -10.50 -32.46
N GLN A 589 15.59 -11.34 -31.99
CA GLN A 589 17.01 -11.29 -32.39
C GLN A 589 17.20 -11.63 -33.88
N SER A 590 16.46 -12.60 -34.43
CA SER A 590 16.58 -12.99 -35.85
C SER A 590 16.17 -11.89 -36.84
N LEU A 591 15.39 -10.92 -36.38
CA LEU A 591 14.97 -9.75 -37.16
C LEU A 591 16.04 -8.64 -37.18
N LEU A 592 17.07 -8.73 -36.33
CA LEU A 592 18.18 -7.78 -36.24
C LEU A 592 19.35 -8.24 -37.11
N LEU A 593 19.31 -7.86 -38.39
CA LEU A 593 20.23 -8.35 -39.42
C LEU A 593 21.52 -7.51 -39.52
N THR A 594 22.61 -8.12 -39.97
CA THR A 594 23.86 -7.43 -40.29
C THR A 594 23.86 -6.91 -41.73
N PRO A 595 24.35 -5.69 -42.02
CA PRO A 595 24.86 -4.69 -41.07
C PRO A 595 23.75 -4.10 -40.21
N TYR A 596 24.01 -3.97 -38.90
CA TYR A 596 23.02 -3.50 -37.93
C TYR A 596 22.59 -2.05 -38.22
N THR A 597 21.30 -1.87 -38.50
CA THR A 597 20.66 -0.60 -38.88
C THR A 597 19.33 -0.44 -38.16
N ILE A 598 19.01 0.82 -37.84
CA ILE A 598 17.80 1.20 -37.11
C ILE A 598 16.52 0.64 -37.73
N ASP A 599 16.51 0.41 -39.05
CA ASP A 599 15.39 -0.19 -39.80
C ASP A 599 15.00 -1.58 -39.28
N SER A 600 15.98 -2.39 -38.85
CA SER A 600 15.72 -3.71 -38.26
C SER A 600 15.05 -3.59 -36.89
N TRP A 601 15.49 -2.63 -36.06
CA TRP A 601 14.89 -2.36 -34.76
C TRP A 601 13.49 -1.74 -34.90
N ILE A 602 13.31 -0.81 -35.84
CA ILE A 602 12.01 -0.26 -36.25
C ILE A 602 11.06 -1.38 -36.66
N ASN A 603 11.53 -2.39 -37.39
CA ASN A 603 10.71 -3.54 -37.78
C ASN A 603 10.24 -4.36 -36.56
N VAL A 604 11.08 -4.58 -35.55
CA VAL A 604 10.64 -5.24 -34.30
C VAL A 604 9.61 -4.37 -33.57
N CYS A 605 9.90 -3.07 -33.39
CA CYS A 605 9.01 -2.13 -32.69
C CYS A 605 7.66 -1.93 -33.38
N ASN A 606 7.63 -1.84 -34.71
CA ASN A 606 6.39 -1.75 -35.48
C ASN A 606 5.57 -3.04 -35.38
N GLY A 607 6.21 -4.20 -35.34
CA GLY A 607 5.53 -5.48 -35.09
C GLY A 607 4.85 -5.50 -33.72
N PHE A 608 5.59 -5.20 -32.64
CA PHE A 608 4.99 -5.11 -31.31
C PHE A 608 3.89 -4.03 -31.23
N SER A 609 4.10 -2.85 -31.80
CA SER A 609 3.08 -1.80 -31.85
C SER A 609 1.83 -2.23 -32.62
N SER A 610 1.98 -2.99 -33.71
CA SER A 610 0.86 -3.54 -34.48
C SER A 610 0.11 -4.62 -33.68
N PHE A 611 0.84 -5.52 -33.03
CA PHE A 611 0.30 -6.57 -32.16
C PHE A 611 -0.48 -5.98 -30.97
N TYR A 612 0.11 -5.02 -30.25
CA TYR A 612 -0.54 -4.32 -29.16
C TYR A 612 -1.76 -3.50 -29.61
N GLY A 613 -1.66 -2.83 -30.77
CA GLY A 613 -2.79 -2.11 -31.38
C GLY A 613 -3.94 -3.03 -31.77
N CYS A 614 -3.64 -4.26 -32.21
CA CYS A 614 -4.64 -5.28 -32.52
C CYS A 614 -5.30 -5.87 -31.25
N LEU A 615 -4.54 -6.04 -30.16
CA LEU A 615 -5.05 -6.58 -28.89
C LEU A 615 -5.94 -5.60 -28.12
N GLY A 616 -5.51 -4.35 -27.98
CA GLY A 616 -6.16 -3.37 -27.13
C GLY A 616 -5.90 -3.56 -25.61
N GLN A 617 -6.06 -2.48 -24.85
CA GLN A 617 -5.58 -2.38 -23.45
C GLN A 617 -6.13 -3.43 -22.48
N ALA A 618 -7.38 -3.86 -22.65
CA ALA A 618 -7.95 -4.90 -21.81
C ALA A 618 -7.30 -6.27 -22.05
N GLN A 619 -7.10 -6.65 -23.32
CA GLN A 619 -6.45 -7.92 -23.65
C GLN A 619 -4.94 -7.91 -23.35
N ILE A 620 -4.27 -6.75 -23.43
CA ILE A 620 -2.88 -6.64 -22.97
C ILE A 620 -2.77 -7.05 -21.50
N ARG A 621 -3.66 -6.56 -20.62
CA ARG A 621 -3.70 -6.96 -19.21
C ARG A 621 -4.13 -8.41 -19.00
N ASN A 622 -5.15 -8.89 -19.72
CA ASN A 622 -5.74 -10.22 -19.51
C ASN A 622 -5.03 -11.38 -20.22
N CYS A 623 -4.23 -11.10 -21.25
CA CYS A 623 -3.38 -12.07 -21.95
C CYS A 623 -1.94 -11.98 -21.46
N LEU A 624 -1.32 -10.80 -21.60
CA LEU A 624 0.13 -10.65 -21.46
C LEU A 624 0.56 -10.38 -20.01
N GLY A 625 -0.34 -9.90 -19.15
CA GLY A 625 -0.10 -9.79 -17.71
C GLY A 625 0.15 -11.16 -17.06
N THR A 626 0.83 -11.18 -15.91
CA THR A 626 1.25 -12.39 -15.19
C THR A 626 0.12 -13.42 -15.02
N VAL A 627 -1.08 -12.93 -14.71
CA VAL A 627 -2.33 -13.70 -14.59
C VAL A 627 -2.70 -14.42 -15.90
N GLY A 628 -2.65 -13.72 -17.03
CA GLY A 628 -3.03 -14.27 -18.35
C GLY A 628 -2.05 -15.33 -18.84
N LEU A 629 -0.76 -15.10 -18.60
CA LEU A 629 0.33 -16.02 -18.95
C LEU A 629 0.32 -17.30 -18.09
N VAL A 630 0.12 -17.18 -16.78
CA VAL A 630 -0.13 -18.37 -15.93
C VAL A 630 -1.45 -19.05 -16.35
N GLY A 631 -2.46 -18.27 -16.73
CA GLY A 631 -3.72 -18.73 -17.31
C GLY A 631 -3.57 -19.58 -18.58
N SER A 632 -2.58 -19.31 -19.42
CA SER A 632 -2.26 -20.12 -20.61
C SER A 632 -1.37 -21.34 -20.34
N GLY A 633 -1.02 -21.59 -19.07
CA GLY A 633 -0.29 -22.77 -18.63
C GLY A 633 1.22 -22.59 -18.39
N LEU A 634 1.72 -21.34 -18.41
CA LEU A 634 3.12 -21.04 -18.08
C LEU A 634 3.38 -21.11 -16.57
N ALA A 635 4.62 -21.38 -16.17
CA ALA A 635 5.01 -21.21 -14.77
C ALA A 635 5.08 -19.72 -14.42
N LEU A 636 4.87 -19.39 -13.14
CA LEU A 636 4.89 -18.02 -12.65
C LEU A 636 6.25 -17.32 -12.88
N SER A 637 7.36 -18.06 -12.81
CA SER A 637 8.70 -17.58 -13.18
C SER A 637 8.76 -17.09 -14.63
N ASP A 638 8.12 -17.84 -15.52
CA ASP A 638 8.17 -17.62 -16.96
C ASP A 638 7.24 -16.46 -17.31
N ALA A 639 6.08 -16.37 -16.66
CA ALA A 639 5.17 -15.25 -16.74
C ALA A 639 5.82 -13.91 -16.32
N TYR A 640 6.59 -13.90 -15.22
CA TYR A 640 7.39 -12.73 -14.85
C TYR A 640 8.52 -12.44 -15.84
N ALA A 641 9.17 -13.46 -16.40
CA ALA A 641 10.21 -13.27 -17.41
C ALA A 641 9.65 -12.66 -18.72
N TYR A 642 8.45 -13.07 -19.14
CA TYR A 642 7.71 -12.44 -20.24
C TYR A 642 7.36 -10.98 -19.94
N GLN A 643 6.88 -10.69 -18.72
CA GLN A 643 6.60 -9.32 -18.29
C GLN A 643 7.88 -8.45 -18.33
N GLY A 644 9.01 -8.97 -17.85
CA GLY A 644 10.31 -8.31 -17.94
C GLY A 644 10.77 -8.07 -19.37
N PHE A 645 10.65 -9.07 -20.23
CA PHE A 645 10.96 -8.96 -21.66
C PHE A 645 10.10 -7.93 -22.38
N MET A 646 8.79 -7.88 -22.09
CA MET A 646 7.91 -6.88 -22.70
C MET A 646 8.19 -5.47 -22.18
N ALA A 647 8.48 -5.30 -20.88
CA ALA A 647 8.85 -4.00 -20.32
C ALA A 647 10.20 -3.47 -20.88
N ASP A 648 11.17 -4.36 -21.07
CA ASP A 648 12.43 -4.07 -21.76
C ASP A 648 12.20 -3.65 -23.22
N TRP A 649 11.37 -4.39 -23.97
CA TRP A 649 11.03 -4.00 -25.35
C TRP A 649 10.21 -2.69 -25.45
N ASP A 650 9.34 -2.41 -24.48
CA ASP A 650 8.63 -1.12 -24.39
C ASP A 650 9.61 0.05 -24.19
N PHE A 651 10.61 -0.11 -23.30
CA PHE A 651 11.73 0.84 -23.19
C PHE A 651 12.49 0.98 -24.52
N LYS A 652 12.91 -0.14 -25.13
CA LYS A 652 13.68 -0.17 -26.38
C LYS A 652 12.97 0.44 -27.59
N CYS A 653 11.64 0.43 -27.59
CA CYS A 653 10.80 1.00 -28.65
C CYS A 653 10.23 2.38 -28.30
N GLY A 654 10.26 2.78 -27.04
CA GLY A 654 9.91 4.10 -26.54
C GLY A 654 11.14 4.99 -26.32
N VAL A 655 11.42 5.33 -25.06
CA VAL A 655 12.47 6.30 -24.69
C VAL A 655 13.91 5.82 -25.02
N GLY A 656 14.14 4.51 -25.05
CA GLY A 656 15.40 3.92 -25.51
C GLY A 656 15.61 4.07 -27.01
N PHE A 657 14.55 4.04 -27.82
CA PHE A 657 14.63 4.17 -29.27
C PHE A 657 15.23 5.52 -29.68
N TRP A 658 14.74 6.62 -29.11
CA TRP A 658 15.23 7.98 -29.39
C TRP A 658 16.71 8.16 -29.03
N THR A 659 17.17 7.47 -27.98
CA THR A 659 18.58 7.45 -27.59
C THR A 659 19.50 6.83 -28.66
N MET A 660 18.96 5.91 -29.47
CA MET A 660 19.68 5.27 -30.59
C MET A 660 19.50 6.07 -31.90
N TYR A 661 18.25 6.38 -32.25
CA TYR A 661 17.84 6.89 -33.56
C TYR A 661 18.66 8.10 -34.06
N GLU A 662 18.97 9.05 -33.18
CA GLU A 662 19.70 10.28 -33.54
C GLU A 662 21.17 10.06 -33.92
N ARG A 663 21.72 8.86 -33.68
CA ARG A 663 23.14 8.56 -33.86
C ARG A 663 23.32 7.16 -34.47
N GLN A 664 23.32 7.07 -35.80
CA GLN A 664 23.47 5.79 -36.55
C GLN A 664 24.62 4.90 -36.03
N VAL A 665 25.78 5.47 -35.66
CA VAL A 665 26.93 4.73 -35.12
C VAL A 665 26.63 4.13 -33.73
N LEU A 666 25.84 4.81 -32.90
CA LEU A 666 25.37 4.33 -31.60
C LEU A 666 24.32 3.23 -31.77
N THR A 667 23.40 3.36 -32.73
CA THR A 667 22.48 2.29 -33.11
C THR A 667 23.23 1.01 -33.46
N THR A 668 24.13 1.05 -34.46
CA THR A 668 24.87 -0.13 -34.93
C THR A 668 25.62 -0.81 -33.79
N CYS A 669 26.18 -0.06 -32.84
CA CYS A 669 26.89 -0.64 -31.71
C CYS A 669 25.96 -1.22 -30.62
N ILE A 670 24.81 -0.59 -30.36
CA ILE A 670 23.81 -1.07 -29.38
C ILE A 670 23.14 -2.35 -29.89
N GLU A 671 22.72 -2.37 -31.16
CA GLU A 671 22.19 -3.56 -31.84
C GLU A 671 23.22 -4.70 -31.85
N SER A 672 24.47 -4.39 -32.24
CA SER A 672 25.56 -5.35 -32.21
C SER A 672 25.83 -5.87 -30.79
N THR A 673 25.63 -5.06 -29.76
CA THR A 673 25.77 -5.53 -28.36
C THR A 673 24.62 -6.48 -28.00
N TYR A 674 23.37 -6.10 -28.23
CA TYR A 674 22.21 -6.91 -27.88
C TYR A 674 22.23 -8.28 -28.57
N VAL A 675 22.63 -8.35 -29.86
CA VAL A 675 22.70 -9.62 -30.61
C VAL A 675 23.92 -10.46 -30.21
N ASN A 676 25.12 -9.87 -30.08
CA ASN A 676 26.37 -10.63 -29.93
C ASN A 676 26.83 -10.86 -28.48
N TYR A 677 26.32 -10.08 -27.51
CA TYR A 677 26.66 -10.19 -26.07
C TYR A 677 25.46 -10.71 -25.25
N GLN A 678 24.58 -11.45 -25.91
CA GLN A 678 23.39 -12.06 -25.29
C GLN A 678 23.74 -13.09 -24.22
N GLN A 679 24.92 -13.73 -24.29
CA GLN A 679 25.35 -14.70 -23.28
C GLN A 679 25.67 -14.01 -21.96
N GLU A 680 26.29 -12.84 -22.00
CA GLU A 680 26.64 -12.01 -20.85
C GLU A 680 25.39 -11.40 -20.20
N THR A 681 24.46 -10.84 -21.00
CA THR A 681 23.20 -10.30 -20.46
C THR A 681 22.31 -11.40 -19.88
N ALA A 682 22.21 -12.56 -20.54
CA ALA A 682 21.48 -13.72 -20.05
C ALA A 682 22.11 -14.33 -18.78
N ALA A 683 23.45 -14.38 -18.68
CA ALA A 683 24.13 -14.85 -17.46
C ALA A 683 23.91 -13.90 -16.27
N ALA A 684 23.93 -12.58 -16.51
CA ALA A 684 23.56 -11.58 -15.50
C ALA A 684 22.09 -11.73 -15.06
N LEU A 685 21.19 -11.93 -16.02
CA LEU A 685 19.77 -12.15 -15.75
C LEU A 685 19.52 -13.45 -14.97
N GLN A 686 20.18 -14.56 -15.34
CA GLN A 686 20.10 -15.82 -14.59
C GLN A 686 20.62 -15.66 -13.16
N THR A 687 21.69 -14.87 -12.96
CA THR A 687 22.22 -14.56 -11.62
C THR A 687 21.18 -13.79 -10.79
N TYR A 688 20.56 -12.76 -11.37
CA TYR A 688 19.47 -12.01 -10.77
C TYR A 688 18.29 -12.92 -10.40
N THR A 689 17.75 -13.69 -11.34
CA THR A 689 16.58 -14.55 -11.14
C THR A 689 16.86 -15.63 -10.08
N THR A 690 18.08 -16.16 -10.04
CA THR A 690 18.50 -17.13 -9.01
C THR A 690 18.54 -16.47 -7.62
N ALA A 691 19.10 -15.26 -7.52
CA ALA A 691 19.20 -14.53 -6.26
C ALA A 691 17.83 -14.08 -5.73
N THR A 692 16.96 -13.52 -6.58
CA THR A 692 15.60 -13.08 -6.18
C THR A 692 14.66 -14.24 -5.84
N THR A 693 14.89 -15.43 -6.41
CA THR A 693 14.18 -16.65 -6.00
C THR A 693 14.63 -17.16 -4.62
N GLN A 694 15.90 -16.95 -4.25
CA GLN A 694 16.46 -17.39 -2.97
C GLN A 694 16.22 -16.38 -1.84
N ASP A 695 16.25 -15.08 -2.15
CA ASP A 695 16.13 -13.97 -1.20
C ASP A 695 15.37 -12.80 -1.84
N PRO A 696 14.03 -12.86 -1.91
CA PRO A 696 13.24 -11.79 -2.52
C PRO A 696 13.25 -10.49 -1.68
N ASN A 697 13.61 -10.53 -0.40
CA ASN A 697 13.70 -9.33 0.44
C ASN A 697 14.82 -8.37 -0.01
N ASN A 698 15.86 -8.90 -0.65
CA ASN A 698 16.93 -8.10 -1.26
C ASN A 698 16.70 -7.87 -2.77
N ALA A 699 15.47 -8.04 -3.29
CA ALA A 699 15.17 -7.94 -4.72
C ALA A 699 15.73 -6.67 -5.38
N CYS A 700 15.55 -5.48 -4.79
CA CYS A 700 16.05 -4.24 -5.39
C CYS A 700 17.57 -4.12 -5.41
N LYS A 701 18.27 -4.77 -4.47
CA LYS A 701 19.74 -4.88 -4.50
C LYS A 701 20.18 -5.79 -5.64
N TYR A 702 19.46 -6.89 -5.88
CA TYR A 702 19.73 -7.77 -7.03
C TYR A 702 19.36 -7.12 -8.36
N ALA A 703 18.28 -6.34 -8.41
CA ALA A 703 17.91 -5.52 -9.57
C ALA A 703 19.01 -4.50 -9.90
N GLN A 704 19.51 -3.75 -8.90
CA GLN A 704 20.64 -2.84 -9.09
C GLN A 704 21.90 -3.57 -9.60
N ASN A 705 22.15 -4.81 -9.14
CA ASN A 705 23.26 -5.62 -9.66
C ASN A 705 23.05 -6.03 -11.14
N LEU A 706 21.82 -6.40 -11.54
CA LEU A 706 21.47 -6.69 -12.93
C LEU A 706 21.71 -5.45 -13.82
N MET A 707 21.22 -4.30 -13.36
CA MET A 707 21.39 -3.00 -14.01
C MET A 707 22.88 -2.66 -14.19
N ASN A 708 23.69 -2.79 -13.14
CA ASN A 708 25.13 -2.56 -13.19
C ASN A 708 25.85 -3.53 -14.15
N ALA A 709 25.39 -4.79 -14.25
CA ALA A 709 25.97 -5.80 -15.14
C ALA A 709 25.65 -5.52 -16.62
N TRP A 710 24.40 -5.19 -16.95
CA TRP A 710 24.01 -4.81 -18.32
C TRP A 710 24.67 -3.48 -18.71
N GLN A 711 24.70 -2.48 -17.82
CA GLN A 711 25.47 -1.25 -18.02
C GLN A 711 26.93 -1.53 -18.39
N THR A 712 27.58 -2.43 -17.67
CA THR A 712 28.98 -2.82 -17.92
C THR A 712 29.15 -3.53 -19.28
N THR A 713 28.18 -4.35 -19.67
CA THR A 713 28.20 -5.10 -20.95
C THR A 713 28.10 -4.12 -22.12
N PHE A 714 27.14 -3.20 -22.10
CA PHE A 714 27.00 -2.18 -23.15
C PHE A 714 28.13 -1.14 -23.15
N GLN A 715 28.78 -0.86 -22.02
CA GLN A 715 29.99 -0.04 -21.97
C GLN A 715 31.22 -0.70 -22.63
N LYS A 716 31.38 -2.03 -22.51
CA LYS A 716 32.59 -2.75 -22.91
C LYS A 716 32.49 -3.45 -24.27
N GLY A 717 31.28 -3.69 -24.75
CA GLY A 717 30.99 -4.26 -26.06
C GLY A 717 31.34 -3.32 -27.23
N PRO A 718 30.71 -3.50 -28.41
CA PRO A 718 30.90 -2.69 -29.60
C PRO A 718 30.87 -1.17 -29.37
N CYS A 719 30.08 -0.69 -28.40
CA CYS A 719 29.96 0.75 -28.11
C CYS A 719 31.14 1.38 -27.37
N ARG A 720 32.14 0.62 -26.92
CA ARG A 720 33.27 1.11 -26.10
C ARG A 720 34.04 2.28 -26.70
N THR A 721 34.08 2.38 -28.04
CA THR A 721 34.76 3.44 -28.81
C THR A 721 33.79 4.45 -29.44
N VAL A 722 32.48 4.32 -29.20
CA VAL A 722 31.44 5.15 -29.83
C VAL A 722 30.87 6.15 -28.81
N ASN A 723 30.13 5.65 -27.83
CA ASN A 723 29.65 6.41 -26.68
C ASN A 723 29.32 5.42 -25.54
N PRO A 724 30.33 4.99 -24.76
CA PRO A 724 30.14 3.99 -23.71
C PRO A 724 29.20 4.50 -22.59
N ALA A 725 29.16 5.81 -22.33
CA ALA A 725 28.27 6.37 -21.30
C ALA A 725 26.79 6.20 -21.70
N GLN A 726 26.41 6.61 -22.92
CA GLN A 726 25.05 6.49 -23.43
C GLN A 726 24.63 5.03 -23.60
N ALA A 727 25.50 4.18 -24.15
CA ALA A 727 25.24 2.75 -24.29
C ALA A 727 25.10 2.05 -22.92
N GLY A 728 25.94 2.41 -21.95
CA GLY A 728 25.83 1.93 -20.57
C GLY A 728 24.51 2.32 -19.90
N TRP A 729 24.07 3.57 -20.06
CA TRP A 729 22.76 4.00 -19.57
C TRP A 729 21.62 3.21 -20.23
N PHE A 730 21.69 2.99 -21.55
CA PHE A 730 20.70 2.19 -22.29
C PHE A 730 20.60 0.76 -21.74
N GLY A 731 21.74 0.08 -21.59
CA GLY A 731 21.79 -1.27 -21.00
C GLY A 731 21.30 -1.30 -19.54
N CYS A 732 21.59 -0.25 -18.77
CA CYS A 732 21.08 -0.10 -17.41
C CYS A 732 19.56 0.00 -17.35
N GLN A 733 18.94 0.87 -18.18
CA GLN A 733 17.50 1.08 -18.19
C GLN A 733 16.74 -0.14 -18.73
N SER A 734 17.28 -0.79 -19.77
CA SER A 734 16.82 -2.07 -20.31
C SER A 734 16.73 -3.16 -19.22
N ALA A 735 17.77 -3.29 -18.37
CA ALA A 735 17.76 -4.15 -17.19
C ALA A 735 16.81 -3.68 -16.07
N ARG A 736 16.68 -2.37 -15.87
CA ARG A 736 15.81 -1.76 -14.86
C ARG A 736 14.36 -2.10 -15.15
N GLU A 737 13.88 -1.84 -16.36
CA GLU A 737 12.49 -2.15 -16.73
C GLU A 737 12.20 -3.66 -16.72
N TRP A 738 13.17 -4.50 -17.10
CA TRP A 738 13.06 -5.95 -16.89
C TRP A 738 12.81 -6.29 -15.40
N SER A 739 13.62 -5.77 -14.49
CA SER A 739 13.51 -6.07 -13.06
C SER A 739 12.26 -5.47 -12.41
N ASN A 740 11.85 -4.27 -12.83
CA ASN A 740 10.64 -3.58 -12.36
C ASN A 740 9.38 -4.39 -12.67
N ALA A 741 9.34 -5.14 -13.77
CA ALA A 741 8.20 -5.97 -14.14
C ALA A 741 7.94 -7.13 -13.14
N GLN A 742 8.96 -7.54 -12.39
CA GLN A 742 8.84 -8.53 -11.31
C GLN A 742 8.69 -7.88 -9.93
N PHE A 743 9.42 -6.79 -9.64
CA PHE A 743 9.40 -6.08 -8.36
C PHE A 743 9.19 -4.59 -8.59
N LYS A 744 7.93 -4.17 -8.76
CA LYS A 744 7.57 -2.80 -9.18
C LYS A 744 8.08 -1.72 -8.24
N HIS A 745 8.10 -1.98 -6.93
CA HIS A 745 8.67 -1.05 -5.94
C HIS A 745 10.16 -0.71 -6.19
N CYS A 746 10.92 -1.59 -6.86
CA CYS A 746 12.32 -1.32 -7.18
C CYS A 746 12.52 -0.18 -8.20
N LYS A 747 11.48 0.19 -8.96
CA LYS A 747 11.48 1.38 -9.85
C LYS A 747 11.87 2.65 -9.11
N HIS A 748 11.53 2.74 -7.81
CA HIS A 748 11.69 3.92 -6.95
C HIS A 748 12.92 3.86 -6.03
N THR A 749 13.65 2.74 -5.99
CA THR A 749 14.84 2.55 -5.14
C THR A 749 16.12 2.26 -5.94
N THR A 750 15.98 1.80 -7.19
CA THR A 750 17.11 1.56 -8.10
C THR A 750 17.39 2.76 -8.98
N THR A 751 18.66 2.94 -9.37
CA THR A 751 19.11 4.09 -10.18
C THR A 751 20.04 3.66 -11.30
N CYS A 752 19.92 4.33 -12.45
CA CYS A 752 20.91 4.28 -13.52
C CYS A 752 21.72 5.57 -13.52
N ALA A 753 23.04 5.45 -13.66
CA ALA A 753 23.89 6.61 -13.85
C ALA A 753 23.51 7.31 -15.17
N SER A 754 22.89 8.49 -15.08
CA SER A 754 22.65 9.33 -16.25
C SER A 754 23.98 9.73 -16.90
N PRO A 755 24.08 9.84 -18.24
CA PRO A 755 25.26 10.41 -18.88
C PRO A 755 25.43 11.87 -18.44
N ALA A 756 26.31 12.11 -17.46
CA ALA A 756 26.84 13.43 -17.22
C ALA A 756 27.58 13.88 -18.50
N THR A 757 27.33 15.12 -18.92
CA THR A 757 27.72 15.72 -20.21
C THR A 757 27.19 15.00 -21.45
N VAL A 758 26.15 15.59 -22.05
CA VAL A 758 25.88 15.42 -23.48
C VAL A 758 27.00 16.15 -24.21
N ASP A 759 28.03 15.44 -24.66
CA ASP A 759 29.01 16.02 -25.57
C ASP A 759 28.27 16.53 -26.81
N PRO A 760 28.35 17.85 -27.13
CA PRO A 760 27.63 18.43 -28.25
C PRO A 760 28.04 17.74 -29.55
N VAL A 761 27.06 17.31 -30.35
CA VAL A 761 27.39 16.85 -31.71
C VAL A 761 27.82 18.08 -32.50
N THR A 762 29.10 18.14 -32.85
CA THR A 762 29.68 19.20 -33.67
C THR A 762 29.88 18.72 -35.10
N ARG A 763 29.47 19.52 -36.08
CA ARG A 763 29.86 19.35 -37.50
C ARG A 763 30.57 20.60 -37.99
N VAL A 764 31.49 20.46 -38.95
CA VAL A 764 31.99 21.61 -39.71
C VAL A 764 31.08 21.80 -40.91
N ASN A 765 30.41 22.95 -40.99
CA ASN A 765 29.58 23.29 -42.15
C ASN A 765 30.50 23.45 -43.38
N ALA A 766 30.23 22.68 -44.43
CA ALA A 766 31.07 22.63 -45.63
C ALA A 766 31.07 23.91 -46.47
N GLU A 767 30.06 24.78 -46.29
CA GLU A 767 29.92 26.06 -47.00
C GLU A 767 30.52 27.23 -46.21
N THR A 768 30.42 27.21 -44.88
CA THR A 768 30.86 28.33 -44.01
C THR A 768 32.18 28.08 -43.27
N GLY A 769 32.64 26.81 -43.21
CA GLY A 769 33.83 26.40 -42.49
C GLY A 769 33.73 26.46 -40.95
N LYS A 770 32.54 26.80 -40.41
CA LYS A 770 32.31 26.94 -38.97
C LYS A 770 31.87 25.64 -38.30
N THR A 771 32.19 25.52 -37.02
CA THR A 771 31.56 24.53 -36.13
C THR A 771 30.08 24.85 -35.97
N GLU A 772 29.23 23.83 -36.08
CA GLU A 772 27.81 23.90 -35.73
C GLU A 772 27.48 22.84 -34.70
N TYR A 773 26.72 23.22 -33.69
CA TYR A 773 26.28 22.40 -32.57
C TYR A 773 24.85 21.93 -32.80
N GLN A 774 24.58 20.64 -32.66
CA GLN A 774 23.22 20.11 -32.68
C GLN A 774 22.54 20.33 -31.32
N THR A 775 21.38 21.00 -31.30
CA THR A 775 20.50 20.96 -30.13
C THR A 775 19.84 19.60 -30.03
N LEU A 776 19.64 19.12 -28.80
CA LEU A 776 18.68 18.03 -28.58
C LEU A 776 17.26 18.52 -28.93
N PRO A 777 16.34 17.63 -29.32
CA PRO A 777 14.93 17.99 -29.42
C PRO A 777 14.39 18.38 -28.03
N PHE A 778 13.47 19.34 -28.02
CA PHE A 778 12.66 19.61 -26.84
C PHE A 778 11.41 18.74 -26.90
N TYR A 779 11.12 18.01 -25.82
CA TYR A 779 9.99 17.09 -25.73
C TYR A 779 8.98 17.60 -24.70
N GLU A 780 7.69 17.47 -25.02
CA GLU A 780 6.58 17.69 -24.10
C GLU A 780 5.83 16.38 -23.88
N ILE A 781 5.31 16.15 -22.66
CA ILE A 781 4.47 14.98 -22.37
C ILE A 781 3.03 15.34 -22.71
N VAL A 782 2.45 14.66 -23.70
CA VAL A 782 1.05 14.80 -24.10
C VAL A 782 0.40 13.43 -24.10
N ASN A 783 -0.66 13.26 -23.30
CA ASN A 783 -1.37 11.98 -23.13
C ASN A 783 -0.44 10.80 -22.79
N ASP A 784 0.40 10.98 -21.75
CA ASP A 784 1.38 10.01 -21.26
C ASP A 784 2.42 9.53 -22.30
N LYS A 785 2.62 10.29 -23.39
CA LYS A 785 3.62 10.04 -24.43
C LYS A 785 4.50 11.26 -24.63
N ALA A 786 5.81 11.04 -24.79
CA ALA A 786 6.73 12.09 -25.19
C ALA A 786 6.52 12.45 -26.67
N VAL A 787 6.18 13.71 -26.92
CA VAL A 787 6.00 14.26 -28.27
C VAL A 787 7.09 15.30 -28.51
N ILE A 788 7.68 15.30 -29.70
CA ILE A 788 8.69 16.29 -30.09
C ILE A 788 8.00 17.64 -30.25
N ALA A 789 8.25 18.56 -29.32
CA ALA A 789 7.75 19.92 -29.35
C ALA A 789 8.68 20.86 -30.17
N GLN A 790 9.97 20.51 -30.27
CA GLN A 790 10.93 21.15 -31.17
C GLN A 790 11.94 20.12 -31.66
N GLU A 791 12.11 19.98 -32.98
CA GLU A 791 13.13 19.10 -33.57
C GLU A 791 14.56 19.58 -33.29
N ALA A 792 15.53 18.65 -33.34
CA ALA A 792 16.95 18.96 -33.24
C ALA A 792 17.40 19.90 -34.38
N ALA A 793 17.95 21.06 -34.04
CA ALA A 793 18.44 22.06 -34.98
C ALA A 793 19.97 22.21 -34.87
N TRP A 794 20.61 22.58 -35.97
CA TRP A 794 22.05 22.91 -35.99
C TRP A 794 22.23 24.42 -35.80
N ILE A 795 22.91 24.82 -34.72
CA ILE A 795 23.26 26.21 -34.42
C ILE A 795 24.74 26.43 -34.74
N SER A 796 25.05 27.38 -35.62
CA SER A 796 26.43 27.75 -35.94
C SER A 796 27.03 28.67 -34.88
N GLU A 797 28.32 28.49 -34.59
CA GLU A 797 29.15 29.31 -33.68
C GLU A 797 29.43 30.71 -34.21
#